data_AF-A0A1Q7YL35-F1
#
_entry.id   AF-A0A1Q7YL35-F1
#
_cell.length_a   1.000
_cell.length_b   1.000
_cell.length_c   1.000
_cell.angle_alpha   90.00
_cell.angle_beta   90.00
_cell.angle_gamma   90.00
#
_symmetry.space_group_name_H-M   'P 1'
#
loop_
_entity.id
_entity.type
_entity.pdbx_description
1 polymer ?
#
loop_
_entity_poly.entity_id
_entity_poly.type
_entity_poly.pdbx_seq_one_letter_code
_entity_poly.pdbx_strand_id
1 'polypeptide(L)'
;MPAAPTARTLPLAGQSQTETDNEQWVEPIRWVALAVFVVLPVFAFFVQRFAGRVVWTVMIAALPLFIVLIGYHRWRRICPLAFFSQIPVMLRRPGTLKASEWLERNYYYVSFAVFFFSLWLRLIATNGSGASISIFFIIISLAALVTGALYTGKTWCNYFCPVSFIEKIYTEPHGLRTTLNSQCEKCTACKHACPDINEENGYWKEINLTAKRFVYYAFPGLVFGFYFYYYLQAGTWSYYFTRVEGYSGAWVNQPGIIWTAFLPGRDSETAGFFFMQGMPRSLASVLTLAVCALLSFLLFSWLQIFIGAYLRRRETDGDAQRVRHVTFSIAAFTAFLTFYTFAGAPTLWKLPWAIPHLFLILIALTATLTLARRVRRQSKDFAEETLARSILRRWIWDDMQPPRDLHEAFLIHTIRSRENARGAAQTIEIYKEAVRETLANGFVTREEVHLLESLRNQLQIKKSDHDKVMAALADEDRALLSDPARQVTVEKRLQLATYSRALEQFLGKILAADGNADDSFVRQLRSEYRVTEEEHAAVLDDLLGGSRGLAARLAEEIATVERAAKTMQVLDLQKSPTHDFLKDLLRRRRAHSVEILARGLSFSLEEEEAISLRAGLCSPEESERVSVIEQLRASLPQAIADKLLAAYRETSLAESSLPTMTDTLAQRTHSVDPYVRAVALYALGERGAADTKILVRMLGDEHELVRETAAHLKERAEMGADTVGAHDHLITVEKMIALRSAPIFSSLGPGALAELARASREDEYAAGQALCMEGEEGNEVFIILSGEVNVMLRDGLGEKMVNSEVAGGFIGELAVLDPAPRSATLRASEHGAHVLRLGGEAFRNALNADPSIAAGVIRTLAQRLRHPHDE
;
A
#
# COMPACT_ATOMS: atom_id res chain seq x y z
N MET A 1 -13.41 -1.17 34.62
CA MET A 1 -14.15 -1.28 33.35
C MET A 1 -13.30 -2.09 32.39
N PRO A 2 -13.79 -3.22 31.82
CA PRO A 2 -12.99 -3.96 30.85
C PRO A 2 -12.95 -3.16 29.54
N ALA A 3 -11.75 -3.05 28.98
CA ALA A 3 -11.45 -2.27 27.79
C ALA A 3 -12.31 -2.68 26.59
N ALA A 4 -12.79 -1.68 25.85
CA ALA A 4 -13.45 -1.88 24.56
C ALA A 4 -12.49 -2.65 23.61
N PRO A 5 -12.96 -3.69 22.91
CA PRO A 5 -12.11 -4.41 21.97
C PRO A 5 -11.74 -3.44 20.84
N THR A 6 -10.44 -3.20 20.71
CA THR A 6 -9.87 -2.53 19.56
C THR A 6 -10.28 -3.32 18.31
N ALA A 7 -11.16 -2.75 17.50
CA ALA A 7 -11.36 -3.20 16.13
C ALA A 7 -10.00 -3.04 15.43
N ARG A 8 -9.24 -4.15 15.41
CA ARG A 8 -8.19 -4.37 14.43
C ARG A 8 -8.89 -4.24 13.09
N THR A 9 -8.65 -3.12 12.42
CA THR A 9 -8.81 -2.99 10.98
C THR A 9 -8.02 -4.13 10.38
N LEU A 10 -8.70 -5.24 10.11
CA LEU A 10 -8.16 -6.35 9.35
C LEU A 10 -7.79 -5.74 8.01
N PRO A 11 -6.49 -5.67 7.66
CA PRO A 11 -6.12 -5.33 6.30
C PRO A 11 -6.88 -6.30 5.38
N LEU A 12 -7.17 -5.89 4.14
CA LEU A 12 -7.41 -6.83 3.03
C LEU A 12 -6.21 -7.78 2.78
N ALA A 13 -5.25 -7.88 3.73
CA ALA A 13 -4.21 -8.87 3.80
C ALA A 13 -4.74 -10.14 4.48
N GLY A 14 -5.47 -10.93 3.69
CA GLY A 14 -5.37 -12.38 3.74
C GLY A 14 -4.18 -12.91 2.92
N GLN A 15 -3.18 -12.07 2.63
CA GLN A 15 -1.88 -12.50 2.14
C GLN A 15 -0.98 -12.64 3.37
N SER A 16 -0.84 -13.86 3.89
CA SER A 16 0.22 -14.14 4.84
C SER A 16 1.55 -13.80 4.16
N GLN A 17 2.39 -12.97 4.79
CA GLN A 17 3.75 -12.62 4.34
C GLN A 17 4.61 -13.85 3.98
N THR A 18 4.24 -15.03 4.47
CA THR A 18 4.86 -16.32 4.16
C THR A 18 4.65 -16.81 2.71
N GLU A 19 3.61 -16.36 1.99
CA GLU A 19 3.39 -16.75 0.58
C GLU A 19 4.09 -15.81 -0.42
N THR A 20 4.31 -14.54 -0.06
CA THR A 20 5.07 -13.58 -0.89
C THR A 20 6.52 -13.99 -1.10
N ASP A 21 7.13 -14.70 -0.15
CA ASP A 21 8.48 -15.25 -0.29
C ASP A 21 8.58 -16.42 -1.27
N ASN A 22 7.48 -17.13 -1.54
CA ASN A 22 7.51 -18.38 -2.31
C ASN A 22 7.48 -18.18 -3.84
N GLU A 23 7.34 -16.94 -4.31
CA GLU A 23 7.28 -16.60 -5.75
C GLU A 23 8.41 -15.69 -6.24
N GLN A 24 9.46 -15.48 -5.43
CA GLN A 24 10.63 -14.67 -5.82
C GLN A 24 11.32 -15.20 -7.11
N TRP A 25 11.18 -16.49 -7.43
CA TRP A 25 11.71 -17.12 -8.65
C TRP A 25 11.05 -16.64 -9.96
N VAL A 26 9.88 -16.00 -9.90
CA VAL A 26 9.17 -15.52 -11.10
C VAL A 26 9.92 -14.36 -11.77
N GLU A 27 10.50 -13.45 -10.97
CA GLU A 27 11.21 -12.27 -11.45
C GLU A 27 12.48 -12.59 -12.28
N PRO A 28 13.40 -13.47 -11.85
CA PRO A 28 14.56 -13.82 -12.68
C PRO A 28 14.13 -14.53 -13.98
N ILE A 29 13.10 -15.38 -13.96
CA ILE A 29 12.60 -16.04 -15.18
C ILE A 29 11.99 -15.01 -16.14
N ARG A 30 11.30 -13.99 -15.64
CA ARG A 30 10.79 -12.87 -16.45
C ARG A 30 11.93 -12.16 -17.20
N TRP A 31 13.02 -11.84 -16.52
CA TRP A 31 14.17 -11.18 -17.16
C TRP A 31 14.86 -12.07 -18.19
N VAL A 32 14.99 -13.37 -17.92
CA VAL A 32 15.51 -14.33 -18.91
C VAL A 32 14.58 -14.42 -20.13
N ALA A 33 13.27 -14.55 -19.92
CA ALA A 33 12.30 -14.60 -21.01
C ALA A 33 12.31 -13.32 -21.86
N LEU A 34 12.44 -12.16 -21.21
CA LEU A 34 12.56 -10.86 -21.90
C LEU A 34 13.86 -10.77 -22.71
N ALA A 35 15.00 -11.16 -22.12
CA ALA A 35 16.29 -11.17 -22.82
C ALA A 35 16.27 -12.07 -24.04
N VAL A 36 15.74 -13.30 -23.91
CA VAL A 36 15.56 -14.23 -25.03
C VAL A 36 14.67 -13.61 -26.10
N PHE A 37 13.56 -12.97 -25.71
CA PHE A 37 12.63 -12.36 -26.65
C PHE A 37 13.21 -11.15 -27.40
N VAL A 38 14.03 -10.31 -26.75
CA VAL A 38 14.70 -9.15 -27.38
C VAL A 38 15.84 -9.58 -28.30
N VAL A 39 16.58 -10.64 -27.94
CA VAL A 39 17.64 -11.20 -28.78
C VAL A 39 17.07 -11.95 -29.99
N LEU A 40 15.85 -12.48 -29.88
CA LEU A 40 15.26 -13.35 -30.90
C LEU A 40 15.17 -12.71 -32.30
N PRO A 41 14.70 -11.47 -32.50
CA PRO A 41 14.71 -10.82 -33.81
C PRO A 41 16.12 -10.67 -34.40
N VAL A 42 17.11 -10.36 -33.57
CA VAL A 42 18.51 -10.21 -33.99
C VAL A 42 19.08 -11.57 -34.42
N PHE A 43 18.88 -12.59 -33.58
CA PHE A 43 19.26 -13.97 -33.90
C PHE A 43 18.59 -14.45 -35.18
N ALA A 44 17.28 -14.22 -35.34
CA ALA A 44 16.55 -14.64 -36.53
C ALA A 44 17.05 -13.94 -37.81
N PHE A 45 17.47 -12.68 -37.71
CA PHE A 45 17.97 -11.91 -38.84
C PHE A 45 19.33 -12.42 -39.34
N PHE A 46 20.27 -12.67 -38.42
CA PHE A 46 21.62 -13.11 -38.75
C PHE A 46 21.74 -14.63 -38.98
N VAL A 47 20.95 -15.44 -38.27
CA VAL A 47 21.03 -16.92 -38.31
C VAL A 47 19.83 -17.52 -39.07
N GLN A 48 19.62 -17.04 -40.30
CA GLN A 48 18.40 -17.33 -41.08
C GLN A 48 18.11 -18.82 -41.26
N ARG A 49 19.15 -19.65 -41.47
CA ARG A 49 19.00 -21.10 -41.73
C ARG A 49 18.42 -21.88 -40.54
N PHE A 50 18.66 -21.42 -39.31
CA PHE A 50 18.21 -22.13 -38.10
C PHE A 50 17.07 -21.41 -37.37
N ALA A 51 16.85 -20.13 -37.66
CA ALA A 51 15.84 -19.28 -37.03
C ALA A 51 14.46 -19.93 -36.97
N GLY A 52 13.94 -20.38 -38.11
CA GLY A 52 12.62 -21.01 -38.19
C GLY A 52 12.50 -22.25 -37.32
N ARG A 53 13.58 -23.06 -37.22
CA ARG A 53 13.56 -24.31 -36.44
C ARG A 53 13.51 -23.99 -34.95
N VAL A 54 14.42 -23.14 -34.48
CA VAL A 54 14.48 -22.73 -33.08
C VAL A 54 13.16 -22.09 -32.63
N VAL A 55 12.65 -21.13 -33.40
CA VAL A 55 11.42 -20.39 -33.04
C VAL A 55 10.21 -21.33 -33.04
N TRP A 56 9.93 -22.01 -34.15
CA TRP A 56 8.65 -22.70 -34.33
C TRP A 56 8.63 -24.11 -33.76
N THR A 57 9.75 -24.83 -33.77
CA THR A 57 9.79 -26.24 -33.33
C THR A 57 10.30 -26.42 -31.90
N VAL A 58 10.97 -25.40 -31.32
CA VAL A 58 11.46 -25.44 -29.94
C VAL A 58 10.70 -24.44 -29.07
N MET A 59 10.85 -23.13 -29.32
CA MET A 59 10.28 -22.10 -28.43
C MET A 59 8.75 -22.11 -28.40
N ILE A 60 8.09 -22.01 -29.56
CA ILE A 60 6.62 -21.98 -29.64
C ILE A 60 6.00 -23.34 -29.30
N ALA A 61 6.71 -24.45 -29.57
CA ALA A 61 6.25 -25.79 -29.19
C ALA A 61 6.29 -26.01 -27.66
N ALA A 62 7.28 -25.43 -26.96
CA ALA A 62 7.37 -25.50 -25.51
C ALA A 62 6.34 -24.61 -24.78
N LEU A 63 5.83 -23.57 -25.45
CA LEU A 63 5.01 -22.53 -24.85
C LEU A 63 3.70 -23.05 -24.19
N PRO A 64 2.82 -23.84 -24.85
CA PRO A 64 1.59 -24.30 -24.20
C PRO A 64 1.84 -25.16 -22.96
N LEU A 65 2.83 -26.04 -22.99
CA LEU A 65 3.23 -26.87 -21.85
C LEU A 65 3.76 -25.99 -20.70
N PHE A 66 4.58 -24.99 -21.01
CA PHE A 66 5.07 -24.03 -20.03
C PHE A 66 3.93 -23.26 -19.34
N ILE A 67 2.94 -22.78 -20.12
CA ILE A 67 1.75 -22.10 -19.60
C ILE A 67 0.96 -23.01 -18.65
N VAL A 68 0.73 -24.27 -19.03
CA VAL A 68 0.00 -25.24 -18.21
C VAL A 68 0.74 -25.58 -16.91
N LEU A 69 2.07 -25.72 -16.96
CA LEU A 69 2.88 -26.07 -15.78
C LEU A 69 2.99 -24.93 -14.77
N ILE A 70 3.21 -23.71 -15.25
CA ILE A 70 3.42 -22.53 -14.40
C ILE A 70 2.10 -21.93 -13.93
N GLY A 71 1.04 -22.05 -14.73
CA GLY A 71 -0.27 -21.49 -14.44
C GLY A 71 -0.45 -20.06 -14.95
N TYR A 72 -1.72 -19.66 -15.08
CA TYR A 72 -2.15 -18.43 -15.73
C TYR A 72 -1.53 -17.15 -15.14
N HIS A 73 -1.67 -16.93 -13.83
CA HIS A 73 -1.24 -15.70 -13.17
C HIS A 73 0.27 -15.47 -13.28
N ARG A 74 1.06 -16.54 -13.14
CA ARG A 74 2.53 -16.49 -13.22
C ARG A 74 3.00 -16.30 -14.66
N TRP A 75 2.37 -16.96 -15.62
CA TRP A 75 2.66 -16.76 -17.04
C TRP A 75 2.49 -15.29 -17.46
N ARG A 76 1.41 -14.63 -17.04
CA ARG A 76 1.17 -13.21 -17.35
C ARG A 76 2.22 -12.26 -16.77
N ARG A 77 2.92 -12.64 -15.69
CA ARG A 77 4.07 -11.88 -15.14
C ARG A 77 5.35 -12.11 -15.93
N ILE A 78 5.53 -13.30 -16.50
CA ILE A 78 6.72 -13.71 -17.27
C ILE A 78 6.66 -13.25 -18.73
N CYS A 79 5.44 -13.11 -19.29
CA CYS A 79 5.22 -12.83 -20.71
C CYS A 79 5.92 -11.53 -21.19
N PRO A 80 6.85 -11.61 -22.18
CA PRO A 80 7.53 -10.43 -22.72
C PRO A 80 6.58 -9.41 -23.36
N LEU A 81 5.53 -9.85 -24.05
CA LEU A 81 4.55 -8.95 -24.66
C LEU A 81 3.74 -8.16 -23.62
N ALA A 82 3.49 -8.76 -22.45
CA ALA A 82 2.88 -8.05 -21.34
C ALA A 82 3.83 -6.94 -20.84
N PHE A 83 5.14 -7.20 -20.76
CA PHE A 83 6.14 -6.18 -20.42
C PHE A 83 6.12 -5.00 -21.41
N PHE A 84 6.17 -5.23 -22.72
CA PHE A 84 6.12 -4.15 -23.73
C PHE A 84 4.86 -3.28 -23.60
N SER A 85 3.71 -3.88 -23.29
CA SER A 85 2.48 -3.12 -23.08
C SER A 85 2.48 -2.25 -21.82
N GLN A 86 3.36 -2.50 -20.85
CA GLN A 86 3.45 -1.73 -19.60
C GLN A 86 4.53 -0.64 -19.63
N ILE A 87 5.40 -0.60 -20.66
CA ILE A 87 6.45 0.43 -20.79
C ILE A 87 5.90 1.86 -20.68
N PRO A 88 4.77 2.24 -21.31
CA PRO A 88 4.23 3.61 -21.21
C PRO A 88 3.85 3.99 -19.78
N VAL A 89 3.32 3.03 -19.00
CA VAL A 89 3.02 3.21 -17.57
C VAL A 89 4.31 3.43 -16.78
N MET A 90 5.36 2.63 -17.03
CA MET A 90 6.67 2.79 -16.40
C MET A 90 7.33 4.14 -16.73
N LEU A 91 7.09 4.67 -17.92
CA LEU A 91 7.53 6.00 -18.37
C LEU A 91 6.61 7.14 -17.91
N ARG A 92 5.66 6.88 -16.99
CA ARG A 92 4.68 7.85 -16.47
C ARG A 92 3.81 8.50 -17.55
N ARG A 93 3.57 7.80 -18.66
CA ARG A 93 2.66 8.19 -19.75
C ARG A 93 1.66 7.07 -20.04
N PRO A 94 0.74 6.76 -19.10
CA PRO A 94 -0.22 5.69 -19.28
C PRO A 94 -1.25 6.04 -20.37
N GLY A 95 -1.71 5.02 -21.10
CA GLY A 95 -2.83 5.17 -22.02
C GLY A 95 -4.12 5.58 -21.33
N THR A 96 -4.97 6.31 -22.04
CA THR A 96 -6.17 6.98 -21.52
C THR A 96 -7.48 6.34 -21.97
N LEU A 97 -7.44 5.50 -23.00
CA LEU A 97 -8.64 4.89 -23.57
C LEU A 97 -9.04 3.62 -22.81
N LYS A 98 -10.32 3.52 -22.44
CA LYS A 98 -10.92 2.26 -21.99
C LYS A 98 -11.35 1.45 -23.22
N ALA A 99 -11.36 0.13 -23.09
CA ALA A 99 -11.99 -0.72 -24.08
C ALA A 99 -13.46 -0.29 -24.28
N SER A 100 -13.91 -0.19 -25.52
CA SER A 100 -15.31 0.10 -25.81
C SER A 100 -16.19 -1.09 -25.42
N GLU A 101 -17.47 -0.85 -25.13
CA GLU A 101 -18.43 -1.92 -24.81
C GLU A 101 -18.52 -2.98 -25.92
N TRP A 102 -18.41 -2.56 -27.19
CA TRP A 102 -18.32 -3.47 -28.32
C TRP A 102 -17.10 -4.39 -28.23
N LEU A 103 -15.94 -3.84 -27.88
CA LEU A 103 -14.71 -4.61 -27.73
C LEU A 103 -14.83 -5.57 -26.54
N GLU A 104 -15.46 -5.14 -25.43
CA GLU A 104 -15.72 -5.99 -24.27
C GLU A 104 -16.59 -7.21 -24.60
N ARG A 105 -17.62 -7.04 -25.42
CA ARG A 105 -18.51 -8.13 -25.82
C ARG A 105 -17.89 -9.06 -26.87
N ASN A 106 -17.04 -8.54 -27.75
CA ASN A 106 -16.56 -9.23 -28.95
C ASN A 106 -15.06 -9.59 -28.93
N TYR A 107 -14.35 -9.38 -27.83
CA TYR A 107 -12.90 -9.57 -27.78
C TYR A 107 -12.43 -10.98 -28.18
N TYR A 108 -13.21 -12.02 -27.87
CA TYR A 108 -12.90 -13.38 -28.31
C TYR A 108 -12.79 -13.49 -29.84
N TYR A 109 -13.66 -12.80 -30.58
CA TYR A 109 -13.57 -12.74 -32.04
C TYR A 109 -12.35 -11.95 -32.51
N VAL A 110 -12.03 -10.83 -31.84
CA VAL A 110 -10.85 -10.01 -32.16
C VAL A 110 -9.57 -10.82 -31.96
N SER A 111 -9.36 -11.39 -30.77
CA SER A 111 -8.18 -12.21 -30.48
C SER A 111 -8.08 -13.43 -31.40
N PHE A 112 -9.22 -14.08 -31.71
CA PHE A 112 -9.26 -15.20 -32.65
C PHE A 112 -8.92 -14.77 -34.08
N ALA A 113 -9.40 -13.62 -34.55
CA ALA A 113 -9.08 -13.09 -35.87
C ALA A 113 -7.59 -12.71 -35.99
N VAL A 114 -7.02 -12.07 -34.97
CA VAL A 114 -5.59 -11.76 -34.92
C VAL A 114 -4.76 -13.04 -34.92
N PHE A 115 -5.16 -14.06 -34.15
CA PHE A 115 -4.48 -15.36 -34.14
C PHE A 115 -4.61 -16.10 -35.48
N PHE A 116 -5.80 -16.11 -36.08
CA PHE A 116 -6.06 -16.69 -37.40
C PHE A 116 -5.17 -16.03 -38.47
N PHE A 117 -5.13 -14.70 -38.48
CA PHE A 117 -4.26 -13.94 -39.37
C PHE A 117 -2.78 -14.24 -39.11
N SER A 118 -2.37 -14.38 -37.85
CA SER A 118 -1.00 -14.76 -37.49
C SER A 118 -0.63 -16.17 -37.98
N LEU A 119 -1.56 -17.13 -37.94
CA LEU A 119 -1.33 -18.47 -38.49
C LEU A 119 -1.27 -18.47 -40.00
N TRP A 120 -2.12 -17.68 -40.66
CA TRP A 120 -2.07 -17.49 -42.10
C TRP A 120 -0.73 -16.88 -42.53
N LEU A 121 -0.33 -15.78 -41.90
CA LEU A 121 0.97 -15.13 -42.13
C LEU A 121 2.14 -16.10 -41.87
N ARG A 122 1.99 -17.02 -40.91
CA ARG A 122 2.97 -18.08 -40.69
C ARG A 122 3.10 -19.03 -41.88
N LEU A 123 1.97 -19.46 -42.45
CA LEU A 123 1.97 -20.36 -43.60
C LEU A 123 2.51 -19.73 -44.89
N ILE A 124 2.43 -18.41 -45.04
CA ILE A 124 2.81 -17.71 -46.28
C ILE A 124 4.09 -16.86 -46.19
N ALA A 125 4.59 -16.53 -44.99
CA ALA A 125 5.71 -15.61 -44.83
C ALA A 125 6.70 -16.04 -43.74
N THR A 126 6.28 -16.18 -42.48
CA THR A 126 7.22 -16.30 -41.35
C THR A 126 7.86 -17.69 -41.20
N ASN A 127 7.38 -18.69 -41.94
CA ASN A 127 8.07 -19.97 -42.10
C ASN A 127 9.26 -19.91 -43.09
N GLY A 128 9.32 -18.89 -43.95
CA GLY A 128 10.25 -18.86 -45.08
C GLY A 128 11.64 -18.32 -44.78
N SER A 129 11.72 -17.19 -44.07
CA SER A 129 12.99 -16.51 -43.83
C SER A 129 13.08 -15.93 -42.42
N GLY A 130 14.29 -15.98 -41.86
CA GLY A 130 14.61 -15.37 -40.57
C GLY A 130 14.26 -13.87 -40.50
N ALA A 131 14.46 -13.13 -41.58
CA ALA A 131 14.06 -11.71 -41.66
C ALA A 131 12.54 -11.50 -41.45
N SER A 132 11.69 -12.37 -42.01
CA SER A 132 10.24 -12.30 -41.82
C SER A 132 9.84 -12.58 -40.37
N ILE A 133 10.56 -13.49 -39.70
CA ILE A 133 10.38 -13.76 -38.27
C ILE A 133 10.77 -12.53 -37.45
N SER A 134 11.91 -11.90 -37.74
CA SER A 134 12.36 -10.67 -37.08
C SER A 134 11.34 -9.55 -37.20
N ILE A 135 10.86 -9.29 -38.43
CA ILE A 135 9.84 -8.27 -38.70
C ILE A 135 8.54 -8.58 -37.93
N PHE A 136 8.09 -9.84 -37.93
CA PHE A 136 6.91 -10.27 -37.20
C PHE A 136 7.01 -9.97 -35.69
N PHE A 137 8.13 -10.35 -35.05
CA PHE A 137 8.33 -10.08 -33.62
C PHE A 137 8.47 -8.59 -33.30
N ILE A 138 9.07 -7.79 -34.19
CA ILE A 138 9.14 -6.33 -34.03
C ILE A 138 7.73 -5.72 -34.12
N ILE A 139 6.93 -6.11 -35.13
CA ILE A 139 5.57 -5.58 -35.32
C ILE A 139 4.68 -5.92 -34.14
N ILE A 140 4.68 -7.17 -33.66
CA ILE A 140 3.83 -7.54 -32.51
C ILE A 140 4.28 -6.85 -31.21
N SER A 141 5.58 -6.60 -31.03
CA SER A 141 6.10 -5.86 -29.87
C SER A 141 5.71 -4.38 -29.94
N LEU A 142 5.80 -3.78 -31.12
CA LEU A 142 5.35 -2.42 -31.36
C LEU A 142 3.83 -2.29 -31.16
N ALA A 143 3.04 -3.26 -31.63
CA ALA A 143 1.59 -3.29 -31.41
C ALA A 143 1.24 -3.37 -29.93
N ALA A 144 1.96 -4.19 -29.15
CA ALA A 144 1.80 -4.27 -27.70
C ALA A 144 2.13 -2.92 -27.02
N LEU A 145 3.24 -2.29 -27.41
CA LEU A 145 3.66 -0.98 -26.91
C LEU A 145 2.64 0.13 -27.23
N VAL A 146 2.21 0.22 -28.50
CA VAL A 146 1.22 1.21 -28.96
C VAL A 146 -0.11 0.99 -28.25
N THR A 147 -0.55 -0.25 -28.07
CA THR A 147 -1.77 -0.56 -27.32
C THR A 147 -1.65 -0.09 -25.86
N GLY A 148 -0.49 -0.30 -25.21
CA GLY A 148 -0.24 0.19 -23.85
C GLY A 148 -0.16 1.72 -23.75
N ALA A 149 0.23 2.40 -24.82
CA ALA A 149 0.31 3.85 -24.89
C ALA A 149 -1.06 4.51 -25.14
N LEU A 150 -1.97 3.78 -25.79
CA LEU A 150 -3.33 4.26 -26.09
C LEU A 150 -4.34 3.84 -25.03
N TYR A 151 -4.29 2.58 -24.60
CA TYR A 151 -5.29 1.97 -23.72
C TYR A 151 -4.78 1.76 -22.29
N THR A 152 -5.70 1.80 -21.34
CA THR A 152 -5.38 1.65 -19.91
C THR A 152 -5.03 0.21 -19.49
N GLY A 153 -4.22 0.06 -18.44
CA GLY A 153 -4.00 -1.22 -17.75
C GLY A 153 -3.45 -2.32 -18.65
N LYS A 154 -4.02 -3.53 -18.57
CA LYS A 154 -3.61 -4.72 -19.34
C LYS A 154 -4.51 -4.97 -20.57
N THR A 155 -4.93 -3.91 -21.25
CA THR A 155 -5.85 -4.02 -22.40
C THR A 155 -5.29 -4.90 -23.52
N TRP A 156 -3.98 -4.81 -23.82
CA TRP A 156 -3.33 -5.70 -24.79
C TRP A 156 -3.55 -7.18 -24.47
N CYS A 157 -3.19 -7.61 -23.25
CA CYS A 157 -3.30 -9.00 -22.80
C CYS A 157 -4.76 -9.49 -22.78
N ASN A 158 -5.72 -8.60 -22.50
CA ASN A 158 -7.12 -8.95 -22.33
C ASN A 158 -7.94 -8.96 -23.63
N TYR A 159 -7.60 -8.12 -24.61
CA TYR A 159 -8.47 -7.86 -25.77
C TYR A 159 -7.83 -8.10 -27.14
N PHE A 160 -6.50 -7.94 -27.26
CA PHE A 160 -5.81 -7.95 -28.56
C PHE A 160 -4.80 -9.09 -28.70
N CYS A 161 -4.22 -9.54 -27.59
CA CYS A 161 -3.18 -10.55 -27.60
C CYS A 161 -3.68 -11.86 -28.24
N PRO A 162 -3.02 -12.37 -29.30
CA PRO A 162 -3.46 -13.58 -30.01
C PRO A 162 -3.38 -14.85 -29.14
N VAL A 163 -2.59 -14.82 -28.06
CA VAL A 163 -2.43 -15.95 -27.13
C VAL A 163 -3.44 -15.88 -25.97
N SER A 164 -4.16 -14.75 -25.79
CA SER A 164 -5.05 -14.50 -24.64
C SER A 164 -6.13 -15.56 -24.43
N PHE A 165 -6.76 -16.03 -25.51
CA PHE A 165 -7.77 -17.09 -25.38
C PHE A 165 -7.13 -18.48 -25.29
N ILE A 166 -5.89 -18.65 -25.76
CA ILE A 166 -5.16 -19.93 -25.73
C ILE A 166 -4.70 -20.23 -24.30
N GLU A 167 -4.13 -19.24 -23.61
CA GLU A 167 -3.80 -19.37 -22.19
C GLU A 167 -5.05 -19.80 -21.41
N LYS A 168 -6.18 -19.12 -21.63
CA LYS A 168 -7.48 -19.46 -21.02
C LYS A 168 -7.99 -20.86 -21.36
N ILE A 169 -7.95 -21.27 -22.63
CA ILE A 169 -8.38 -22.63 -23.05
C ILE A 169 -7.59 -23.69 -22.27
N TYR A 170 -6.30 -23.48 -22.04
CA TYR A 170 -5.45 -24.47 -21.39
C TYR A 170 -5.42 -24.36 -19.86
N THR A 171 -5.70 -23.19 -19.27
CA THR A 171 -5.68 -23.01 -17.80
C THR A 171 -7.06 -23.05 -17.13
N GLU A 172 -8.11 -22.52 -17.78
CA GLU A 172 -9.46 -22.39 -17.18
C GLU A 172 -10.28 -23.70 -17.20
N PRO A 173 -11.03 -24.05 -16.14
CA PRO A 173 -11.00 -23.49 -14.78
C PRO A 173 -9.89 -24.11 -13.94
N HIS A 174 -9.23 -23.27 -13.14
CA HIS A 174 -8.36 -23.70 -12.03
C HIS A 174 -9.00 -23.26 -10.72
N GLY A 175 -9.00 -24.13 -9.71
CA GLY A 175 -9.48 -23.79 -8.36
C GLY A 175 -8.81 -22.53 -7.83
N LEU A 176 -9.46 -21.81 -6.90
CA LEU A 176 -8.88 -20.64 -6.25
C LEU A 176 -7.53 -20.99 -5.62
N ARG A 177 -6.39 -20.82 -6.27
CA ARG A 177 -5.11 -20.84 -5.55
C ARG A 177 -4.91 -19.46 -4.93
N THR A 178 -4.34 -19.39 -3.74
CA THR A 178 -3.76 -18.16 -3.19
C THR A 178 -2.48 -17.83 -3.97
N THR A 179 -2.59 -17.66 -5.28
CA THR A 179 -1.49 -17.07 -6.04
C THR A 179 -1.53 -15.57 -5.81
N LEU A 180 -0.37 -14.95 -5.65
CA LEU A 180 -0.26 -13.52 -5.84
C LEU A 180 -0.82 -13.23 -7.24
N ASN A 181 -1.99 -12.60 -7.27
CA ASN A 181 -2.55 -12.11 -8.50
C ASN A 181 -1.46 -11.34 -9.23
N SER A 182 -1.47 -11.38 -10.56
CA SER A 182 -0.53 -10.65 -11.40
C SER A 182 -0.71 -9.12 -11.28
N GLN A 183 -1.32 -8.65 -10.18
CA GLN A 183 -1.93 -7.35 -9.97
C GLN A 183 -1.04 -6.32 -10.63
N CYS A 184 -1.66 -5.60 -11.57
CA CYS A 184 -1.15 -4.30 -11.94
C CYS A 184 -0.85 -3.60 -10.62
N GLU A 185 0.35 -3.06 -10.44
CA GLU A 185 0.72 -2.31 -9.24
C GLU A 185 -0.35 -1.26 -8.89
N LYS A 186 -1.06 -0.79 -9.93
CA LYS A 186 -2.23 0.09 -9.88
C LYS A 186 -3.39 -0.51 -10.67
N CYS A 187 -4.55 -0.72 -10.06
CA CYS A 187 -5.75 -1.22 -10.75
C CYS A 187 -6.51 -0.06 -11.41
N THR A 188 -6.72 -0.12 -12.72
CA THR A 188 -7.48 0.88 -13.50
C THR A 188 -8.87 0.39 -13.95
N ALA A 189 -9.32 -0.76 -13.45
CA ALA A 189 -10.57 -1.43 -13.88
C ALA A 189 -10.69 -1.59 -15.41
N CYS A 190 -9.58 -1.97 -16.06
CA CYS A 190 -9.47 -2.05 -17.52
C CYS A 190 -10.32 -3.14 -18.20
N LYS A 191 -10.84 -4.13 -17.45
CA LYS A 191 -11.69 -5.20 -17.96
C LYS A 191 -12.71 -5.65 -16.90
N HIS A 192 -13.97 -5.78 -17.29
CA HIS A 192 -14.99 -6.42 -16.46
C HIS A 192 -14.71 -7.92 -16.26
N ALA A 193 -14.89 -8.43 -15.04
CA ALA A 193 -14.56 -9.80 -14.64
C ALA A 193 -13.11 -10.15 -14.98
N CYS A 194 -12.17 -9.32 -14.50
CA CYS A 194 -10.77 -9.44 -14.87
C CYS A 194 -10.18 -10.80 -14.39
N PRO A 195 -9.68 -11.65 -15.32
CA PRO A 195 -9.10 -12.94 -14.95
C PRO A 195 -7.81 -12.82 -14.14
N ASP A 196 -7.15 -11.65 -14.12
CA ASP A 196 -6.01 -11.39 -13.24
C ASP A 196 -6.41 -11.17 -11.78
N ILE A 197 -7.69 -10.92 -11.49
CA ILE A 197 -8.23 -10.81 -10.12
C ILE A 197 -8.75 -12.17 -9.65
N ASN A 198 -9.54 -12.83 -10.49
CA ASN A 198 -10.06 -14.16 -10.22
C ASN A 198 -10.41 -14.84 -11.55
N GLU A 199 -9.50 -15.72 -12.01
CA GLU A 199 -9.61 -16.45 -13.27
C GLU A 199 -10.88 -17.31 -13.33
N GLU A 200 -11.18 -18.05 -12.26
CA GLU A 200 -12.33 -18.95 -12.21
C GLU A 200 -13.66 -18.21 -12.14
N ASN A 201 -13.75 -17.09 -11.39
CA ASN A 201 -14.93 -16.23 -11.40
C ASN A 201 -15.21 -15.68 -12.81
N GLY A 202 -14.16 -15.19 -13.49
CA GLY A 202 -14.26 -14.73 -14.88
C GLY A 202 -14.72 -15.84 -15.82
N TYR A 203 -14.20 -17.06 -15.65
CA TYR A 203 -14.59 -18.22 -16.44
C TYR A 203 -16.09 -18.50 -16.38
N TRP A 204 -16.66 -18.61 -15.17
CA TRP A 204 -18.06 -18.93 -14.97
C TRP A 204 -18.99 -17.81 -15.46
N LYS A 205 -18.63 -16.54 -15.23
CA LYS A 205 -19.39 -15.38 -15.77
C LYS A 205 -19.39 -15.33 -17.31
N GLU A 206 -18.28 -15.69 -17.94
CA GLU A 206 -18.13 -15.66 -19.40
C GLU A 206 -18.60 -16.95 -20.10
N ILE A 207 -19.00 -18.01 -19.38
CA ILE A 207 -19.28 -19.33 -19.96
C ILE A 207 -20.40 -19.32 -21.00
N ASN A 208 -21.36 -18.41 -20.82
CA ASN A 208 -22.54 -18.31 -21.68
C ASN A 208 -22.31 -17.44 -22.93
N LEU A 209 -21.19 -16.73 -23.04
CA LEU A 209 -20.89 -15.87 -24.17
C LEU A 209 -20.79 -16.64 -25.49
N THR A 210 -21.50 -16.16 -26.51
CA THR A 210 -21.50 -16.75 -27.85
C THR A 210 -20.12 -16.69 -28.51
N ALA A 211 -19.37 -15.61 -28.28
CA ALA A 211 -18.02 -15.44 -28.80
C ALA A 211 -17.04 -16.47 -28.20
N LYS A 212 -17.11 -16.71 -26.87
CA LYS A 212 -16.33 -17.75 -26.19
C LYS A 212 -16.65 -19.13 -26.75
N ARG A 213 -17.95 -19.44 -26.92
CA ARG A 213 -18.41 -20.71 -27.51
C ARG A 213 -17.81 -20.95 -28.89
N PHE A 214 -17.91 -19.96 -29.78
CA PHE A 214 -17.36 -20.07 -31.12
C PHE A 214 -15.87 -20.39 -31.11
N VAL A 215 -15.09 -19.60 -30.37
CA VAL A 215 -13.62 -19.75 -30.33
C VAL A 215 -13.20 -21.10 -29.77
N TYR A 216 -13.77 -21.54 -28.65
CA TYR A 216 -13.41 -22.82 -28.03
C TYR A 216 -13.74 -24.01 -28.94
N TYR A 217 -14.83 -23.96 -29.69
CA TYR A 217 -15.24 -25.06 -30.58
C TYR A 217 -14.49 -25.03 -31.93
N ALA A 218 -14.12 -23.85 -32.42
CA ALA A 218 -13.36 -23.70 -33.67
C ALA A 218 -11.86 -24.02 -33.49
N PHE A 219 -11.30 -23.76 -32.31
CA PHE A 219 -9.86 -23.86 -32.05
C PHE A 219 -9.23 -25.24 -32.33
N PRO A 220 -9.83 -26.39 -31.92
CA PRO A 220 -9.26 -27.70 -32.22
C PRO A 220 -9.11 -27.95 -33.73
N GLY A 221 -10.14 -27.59 -34.50
CA GLY A 221 -10.12 -27.64 -35.97
C GLY A 221 -9.12 -26.69 -36.59
N LEU A 222 -8.95 -25.49 -36.02
CA LEU A 222 -7.94 -24.54 -36.49
C LEU A 222 -6.52 -25.10 -36.30
N VAL A 223 -6.23 -25.69 -35.14
CA VAL A 223 -4.95 -26.34 -34.84
C VAL A 223 -4.72 -27.52 -35.81
N PHE A 224 -5.71 -28.37 -35.99
CA PHE A 224 -5.64 -29.48 -36.95
C PHE A 224 -5.41 -28.98 -38.38
N GLY A 225 -6.21 -28.00 -38.83
CA GLY A 225 -6.15 -27.43 -40.18
C GLY A 225 -4.80 -26.82 -40.51
N PHE A 226 -4.14 -26.18 -39.52
CA PHE A 226 -2.79 -25.65 -39.69
C PHE A 226 -1.78 -26.75 -40.07
N TYR A 227 -1.80 -27.90 -39.40
CA TYR A 227 -0.88 -29.00 -39.70
C TYR A 227 -1.33 -29.82 -40.92
N PHE A 228 -2.64 -30.03 -41.07
CA PHE A 228 -3.24 -30.74 -42.18
C PHE A 228 -2.99 -30.03 -43.52
N TYR A 229 -2.86 -28.70 -43.50
CA TYR A 229 -2.51 -27.93 -44.69
C TYR A 229 -1.21 -28.42 -45.36
N TYR A 230 -0.18 -28.79 -44.59
CA TYR A 230 1.07 -29.31 -45.16
C TYR A 230 0.87 -30.61 -45.93
N TYR A 231 -0.08 -31.46 -45.50
CA TYR A 231 -0.49 -32.65 -46.24
C TYR A 231 -1.27 -32.28 -47.51
N LEU A 232 -2.24 -31.36 -47.41
CA LEU A 232 -3.01 -30.89 -48.57
C LEU A 232 -2.13 -30.16 -49.61
N GLN A 233 -1.03 -29.57 -49.18
CA GLN A 233 -0.04 -28.93 -50.04
C GLN A 233 0.80 -29.96 -50.81
N ALA A 234 1.41 -30.92 -50.10
CA ALA A 234 2.40 -31.83 -50.69
C ALA A 234 1.83 -33.18 -51.17
N GLY A 235 0.61 -33.55 -50.75
CA GLY A 235 0.00 -34.87 -51.00
C GLY A 235 0.52 -35.99 -50.10
N THR A 236 1.54 -35.73 -49.30
CA THR A 236 2.16 -36.69 -48.38
C THR A 236 2.57 -36.01 -47.08
N TRP A 237 2.64 -36.80 -46.00
CA TRP A 237 3.19 -36.35 -44.72
C TRP A 237 4.71 -36.17 -44.74
N SER A 238 5.36 -36.58 -45.84
CA SER A 238 6.80 -36.57 -45.93
C SER A 238 7.40 -35.17 -45.90
N TYR A 239 6.69 -34.21 -46.47
CA TYR A 239 7.07 -32.81 -46.44
C TYR A 239 7.15 -32.23 -45.01
N TYR A 240 6.30 -32.72 -44.09
CA TYR A 240 6.29 -32.28 -42.70
C TYR A 240 7.25 -33.09 -41.81
N PHE A 241 7.25 -34.43 -41.94
CA PHE A 241 7.96 -35.35 -41.03
C PHE A 241 9.30 -35.90 -41.56
N THR A 242 9.53 -36.01 -42.87
CA THR A 242 10.55 -36.94 -43.37
C THR A 242 11.99 -36.54 -43.06
N ARG A 243 12.75 -37.59 -42.79
CA ARG A 243 14.19 -37.72 -42.66
C ARG A 243 14.75 -38.20 -44.01
N VAL A 244 15.16 -37.29 -44.91
CA VAL A 244 16.01 -37.64 -46.07
C VAL A 244 17.26 -36.78 -45.99
N GLU A 245 18.43 -37.43 -46.11
CA GLU A 245 19.75 -36.81 -46.35
C GLU A 245 20.00 -35.45 -45.67
N GLY A 246 19.98 -35.43 -44.33
CA GLY A 246 20.43 -34.28 -43.56
C GLY A 246 19.42 -33.13 -43.37
N TYR A 247 18.25 -33.12 -44.00
CA TYR A 247 17.23 -32.07 -43.81
C TYR A 247 15.83 -32.63 -43.51
N SER A 248 15.43 -32.64 -42.23
CA SER A 248 14.02 -32.74 -41.82
C SER A 248 13.38 -31.35 -41.70
N GLY A 249 12.16 -31.20 -42.23
CA GLY A 249 11.37 -29.96 -42.17
C GLY A 249 11.77 -28.91 -43.21
N ALA A 250 11.60 -29.21 -44.50
CA ALA A 250 11.85 -28.28 -45.60
C ALA A 250 11.04 -26.97 -45.45
N TRP A 251 9.83 -27.07 -44.88
CA TRP A 251 8.94 -25.93 -44.59
C TRP A 251 9.52 -24.89 -43.63
N VAL A 252 10.60 -25.21 -42.90
CA VAL A 252 11.18 -24.35 -41.84
C VAL A 252 12.15 -23.30 -42.41
N ASN A 253 12.60 -23.46 -43.66
CA ASN A 253 13.56 -22.58 -44.31
C ASN A 253 13.30 -22.53 -45.82
N GLN A 254 12.29 -21.75 -46.23
CA GLN A 254 11.87 -21.54 -47.62
C GLN A 254 12.02 -20.06 -48.01
N PRO A 255 13.23 -19.61 -48.39
CA PRO A 255 13.46 -18.21 -48.71
C PRO A 255 12.55 -17.77 -49.88
N GLY A 256 11.96 -16.59 -49.76
CA GLY A 256 11.11 -16.02 -50.81
C GLY A 256 9.67 -16.53 -50.87
N ILE A 257 9.22 -17.34 -49.91
CA ILE A 257 7.84 -17.86 -49.82
C ILE A 257 6.75 -16.77 -49.95
N ILE A 258 6.99 -15.56 -49.43
CA ILE A 258 6.01 -14.47 -49.46
C ILE A 258 5.70 -14.01 -50.88
N TRP A 259 6.70 -14.07 -51.76
CA TRP A 259 6.58 -13.66 -53.16
C TRP A 259 5.88 -14.73 -54.00
N THR A 260 6.09 -16.02 -53.66
CA THR A 260 5.47 -17.14 -54.38
C THR A 260 4.08 -17.50 -53.87
N ALA A 261 3.72 -17.11 -52.63
CA ALA A 261 2.46 -17.49 -52.00
C ALA A 261 1.19 -16.94 -52.69
N PHE A 262 1.32 -15.85 -53.46
CA PHE A 262 0.21 -15.23 -54.19
C PHE A 262 0.15 -15.66 -55.66
N LEU A 263 1.15 -16.38 -56.15
CA LEU A 263 1.21 -16.86 -57.51
C LEU A 263 0.60 -18.28 -57.61
N PRO A 264 0.06 -18.68 -58.78
CA PRO A 264 -0.31 -20.06 -59.04
C PRO A 264 0.92 -20.97 -58.87
N GLY A 265 0.75 -22.07 -58.14
CA GLY A 265 1.85 -22.98 -57.85
C GLY A 265 2.26 -23.80 -59.06
N ARG A 266 3.55 -24.18 -59.09
CA ARG A 266 4.14 -25.00 -60.16
C ARG A 266 4.67 -26.34 -59.65
N ASP A 267 5.00 -26.42 -58.36
CA ASP A 267 5.60 -27.60 -57.71
C ASP A 267 4.94 -27.88 -56.35
N SER A 268 5.23 -29.04 -55.75
CA SER A 268 4.70 -29.43 -54.43
C SER A 268 5.05 -28.45 -53.29
N GLU A 269 6.10 -27.64 -53.45
CA GLU A 269 6.50 -26.61 -52.48
C GLU A 269 5.75 -25.28 -52.63
N THR A 270 5.23 -25.01 -53.84
CA THR A 270 4.58 -23.73 -54.19
C THR A 270 3.07 -23.84 -54.44
N ALA A 271 2.57 -25.05 -54.70
CA ALA A 271 1.15 -25.34 -54.86
C ALA A 271 0.32 -24.96 -53.63
N GLY A 272 -0.88 -24.44 -53.87
CA GLY A 272 -1.89 -24.29 -52.82
C GLY A 272 -2.43 -25.63 -52.35
N PHE A 273 -2.84 -26.47 -53.31
CA PHE A 273 -3.25 -27.87 -53.09
C PHE A 273 -2.54 -28.80 -54.09
N PHE A 274 -2.17 -30.00 -53.66
CA PHE A 274 -1.53 -30.99 -54.55
C PHE A 274 -2.42 -31.37 -55.74
N PHE A 275 -3.74 -31.42 -55.53
CA PHE A 275 -4.75 -31.78 -56.54
C PHE A 275 -5.27 -30.59 -57.35
N MET A 276 -4.95 -29.34 -56.95
CA MET A 276 -5.40 -28.12 -57.62
C MET A 276 -4.27 -27.09 -57.60
N GLN A 277 -3.27 -27.33 -58.44
CA GLN A 277 -2.00 -26.58 -58.47
C GLN A 277 -2.17 -25.12 -58.87
N GLY A 278 -3.18 -24.80 -59.69
CA GLY A 278 -3.49 -23.42 -60.11
C GLY A 278 -3.94 -22.50 -58.98
N MET A 279 -4.25 -23.05 -57.80
CA MET A 279 -4.69 -22.27 -56.65
C MET A 279 -3.48 -21.72 -55.86
N PRO A 280 -3.42 -20.40 -55.59
CA PRO A 280 -2.35 -19.81 -54.78
C PRO A 280 -2.35 -20.34 -53.34
N ARG A 281 -1.14 -20.47 -52.78
CA ARG A 281 -0.90 -20.89 -51.38
C ARG A 281 -1.64 -20.02 -50.36
N SER A 282 -1.67 -18.72 -50.60
CA SER A 282 -2.36 -17.74 -49.77
C SER A 282 -3.85 -18.02 -49.63
N LEU A 283 -4.54 -18.36 -50.72
CA LEU A 283 -5.97 -18.65 -50.70
C LEU A 283 -6.26 -20.06 -50.15
N ALA A 284 -5.47 -21.06 -50.57
CA ALA A 284 -5.63 -22.45 -50.12
C ALA A 284 -5.45 -22.60 -48.60
N SER A 285 -4.46 -21.91 -48.03
CA SER A 285 -4.21 -21.93 -46.58
C SER A 285 -5.35 -21.27 -45.77
N VAL A 286 -5.87 -20.10 -46.17
CA VAL A 286 -7.04 -19.48 -45.51
C VAL A 286 -8.25 -20.40 -45.57
N LEU A 287 -8.56 -20.95 -46.73
CA LEU A 287 -9.70 -21.85 -46.90
C LEU A 287 -9.56 -23.10 -46.05
N THR A 288 -8.37 -23.70 -45.99
CA THR A 288 -8.12 -24.86 -45.12
C THR A 288 -8.37 -24.52 -43.65
N LEU A 289 -7.79 -23.42 -43.17
CA LEU A 289 -7.97 -22.98 -41.78
C LEU A 289 -9.45 -22.69 -41.47
N ALA A 290 -10.16 -21.99 -42.36
CA ALA A 290 -11.57 -21.63 -42.19
C ALA A 290 -12.50 -22.85 -42.23
N VAL A 291 -12.30 -23.76 -43.19
CA VAL A 291 -13.11 -24.98 -43.31
C VAL A 291 -12.89 -25.90 -42.12
N CYS A 292 -11.63 -26.14 -41.71
CA CYS A 292 -11.36 -26.98 -40.55
C CYS A 292 -11.91 -26.37 -39.25
N ALA A 293 -11.81 -25.05 -39.07
CA ALA A 293 -12.41 -24.34 -37.94
C ALA A 293 -13.94 -24.47 -37.93
N LEU A 294 -14.60 -24.32 -39.09
CA LEU A 294 -16.05 -24.48 -39.22
C LEU A 294 -16.50 -25.92 -38.95
N LEU A 295 -15.81 -26.91 -39.52
CA LEU A 295 -16.12 -28.33 -39.29
C LEU A 295 -15.98 -28.69 -37.82
N SER A 296 -14.94 -28.22 -37.14
CA SER A 296 -14.78 -28.38 -35.70
C SER A 296 -15.89 -27.69 -34.92
N PHE A 297 -16.27 -26.47 -35.30
CA PHE A 297 -17.38 -25.77 -34.66
C PHE A 297 -18.70 -26.56 -34.76
N LEU A 298 -19.01 -27.11 -35.93
CA LEU A 298 -20.19 -27.94 -36.15
C LEU A 298 -20.12 -29.25 -35.34
N LEU A 299 -18.95 -29.91 -35.34
CA LEU A 299 -18.72 -31.15 -34.59
C LEU A 299 -18.93 -30.95 -33.09
N PHE A 300 -18.32 -29.94 -32.49
CA PHE A 300 -18.45 -29.66 -31.07
C PHE A 300 -19.84 -29.11 -30.70
N SER A 301 -20.52 -28.41 -31.62
CA SER A 301 -21.92 -28.02 -31.43
C SER A 301 -22.84 -29.24 -31.40
N TRP A 302 -22.61 -30.22 -32.29
CA TRP A 302 -23.31 -31.50 -32.26
C TRP A 302 -23.00 -32.30 -31.00
N LEU A 303 -21.73 -32.36 -30.60
CA LEU A 303 -21.29 -33.02 -29.37
C LEU A 303 -21.94 -32.39 -28.12
N GLN A 304 -22.07 -31.07 -28.07
CA GLN A 304 -22.74 -30.36 -26.98
C GLN A 304 -24.21 -30.83 -26.83
N ILE A 305 -24.93 -30.98 -27.95
CA ILE A 305 -26.31 -31.48 -27.96
C ILE A 305 -26.36 -32.91 -27.40
N PHE A 306 -25.45 -33.77 -27.84
CA PHE A 306 -25.35 -35.15 -27.38
C PHE A 306 -25.04 -35.25 -25.88
N ILE A 307 -24.04 -34.51 -25.39
CA ILE A 307 -23.69 -34.43 -23.96
C ILE A 307 -24.87 -33.90 -23.16
N GLY A 308 -25.56 -32.87 -23.65
CA GLY A 308 -26.74 -32.32 -23.00
C GLY A 308 -27.91 -33.32 -22.95
N ALA A 309 -28.09 -34.16 -23.96
CA ALA A 309 -29.08 -35.23 -23.93
C ALA A 309 -28.68 -36.36 -22.96
N TYR A 310 -27.39 -36.69 -22.89
CA TYR A 310 -26.86 -37.70 -21.97
C TYR A 310 -26.98 -37.28 -20.50
N LEU A 311 -26.58 -36.05 -20.16
CA LEU A 311 -26.62 -35.54 -18.79
C LEU A 311 -28.06 -35.38 -18.28
N ARG A 312 -28.98 -34.88 -19.11
CA ARG A 312 -30.42 -34.76 -18.76
C ARG A 312 -31.10 -36.09 -18.46
N ARG A 313 -30.59 -37.21 -18.97
CA ARG A 313 -31.11 -38.55 -18.65
C ARG A 313 -30.65 -39.05 -17.27
N ARG A 314 -29.59 -38.47 -16.71
CA ARG A 314 -28.92 -38.97 -15.51
C ARG A 314 -29.11 -38.06 -14.29
N GLU A 315 -29.35 -36.78 -14.51
CA GLU A 315 -29.60 -35.78 -13.47
C GLU A 315 -30.87 -34.99 -13.84
N THR A 316 -31.76 -34.80 -12.86
CA THR A 316 -33.06 -34.12 -13.00
C THR A 316 -32.96 -32.61 -13.18
N ASP A 317 -31.79 -32.02 -12.93
CA ASP A 317 -31.54 -30.58 -13.03
C ASP A 317 -30.40 -30.34 -14.04
N GLY A 318 -30.79 -30.21 -15.31
CA GLY A 318 -29.85 -30.09 -16.43
C GLY A 318 -29.23 -28.70 -16.52
N ASP A 319 -28.18 -28.45 -15.75
CA ASP A 319 -27.46 -27.17 -15.78
C ASP A 319 -26.77 -26.95 -17.15
N ALA A 320 -27.27 -25.98 -17.92
CA ALA A 320 -26.74 -25.63 -19.24
C ALA A 320 -25.27 -25.22 -19.19
N GLN A 321 -24.81 -24.65 -18.06
CA GLN A 321 -23.41 -24.29 -17.85
C GLN A 321 -22.52 -25.54 -17.78
N ARG A 322 -22.98 -26.60 -17.10
CA ARG A 322 -22.24 -27.87 -16.98
C ARG A 322 -22.03 -28.54 -18.34
N VAL A 323 -23.06 -28.57 -19.19
CA VAL A 323 -22.95 -29.12 -20.55
C VAL A 323 -21.87 -28.37 -21.35
N ARG A 324 -21.88 -27.03 -21.28
CA ARG A 324 -20.88 -26.19 -21.95
C ARG A 324 -19.48 -26.42 -21.40
N HIS A 325 -19.34 -26.46 -20.07
CA HIS A 325 -18.08 -26.70 -19.38
C HIS A 325 -17.41 -28.02 -19.81
N VAL A 326 -18.17 -29.12 -19.83
CA VAL A 326 -17.66 -30.44 -20.26
C VAL A 326 -17.23 -30.38 -21.72
N THR A 327 -18.04 -29.76 -22.59
CA THR A 327 -17.72 -29.65 -24.02
C THR A 327 -16.47 -28.80 -24.26
N PHE A 328 -16.29 -27.67 -23.54
CA PHE A 328 -15.07 -26.86 -23.57
C PHE A 328 -13.84 -27.63 -23.10
N SER A 329 -14.00 -28.46 -22.08
CA SER A 329 -12.91 -29.29 -21.55
C SER A 329 -12.46 -30.33 -22.57
N ILE A 330 -13.40 -30.98 -23.26
CA ILE A 330 -13.09 -31.93 -24.33
C ILE A 330 -12.43 -31.20 -25.51
N ALA A 331 -12.95 -30.05 -25.92
CA ALA A 331 -12.35 -29.26 -27.00
C ALA A 331 -10.91 -28.85 -26.68
N ALA A 332 -10.65 -28.34 -25.48
CA ALA A 332 -9.30 -27.99 -25.01
C ALA A 332 -8.36 -29.21 -25.03
N PHE A 333 -8.82 -30.35 -24.54
CA PHE A 333 -8.08 -31.61 -24.57
C PHE A 333 -7.74 -32.06 -26.00
N THR A 334 -8.72 -32.03 -26.91
CA THR A 334 -8.52 -32.38 -28.32
C THR A 334 -7.52 -31.44 -28.99
N ALA A 335 -7.63 -30.12 -28.75
CA ALA A 335 -6.67 -29.15 -29.28
C ALA A 335 -5.26 -29.39 -28.76
N PHE A 336 -5.09 -29.64 -27.45
CA PHE A 336 -3.79 -29.87 -26.82
C PHE A 336 -3.11 -31.12 -27.37
N LEU A 337 -3.84 -32.25 -27.47
CA LEU A 337 -3.30 -33.49 -28.00
C LEU A 337 -2.98 -33.37 -29.50
N THR A 338 -3.85 -32.73 -30.28
CA THR A 338 -3.62 -32.47 -31.70
C THR A 338 -2.38 -31.60 -31.89
N PHE A 339 -2.22 -30.54 -31.10
CA PHE A 339 -1.06 -29.67 -31.16
C PHE A 339 0.23 -30.46 -30.97
N TYR A 340 0.35 -31.23 -29.87
CA TYR A 340 1.58 -31.95 -29.55
C TYR A 340 1.86 -33.19 -30.39
N THR A 341 0.87 -33.70 -31.12
CA THR A 341 1.10 -34.75 -32.12
C THR A 341 1.99 -34.25 -33.27
N PHE A 342 1.91 -32.95 -33.61
CA PHE A 342 2.68 -32.36 -34.70
C PHE A 342 3.74 -31.36 -34.25
N ALA A 343 3.49 -30.60 -33.19
CA ALA A 343 4.38 -29.55 -32.70
C ALA A 343 5.69 -30.13 -32.17
N GLY A 344 6.83 -29.58 -32.60
CA GLY A 344 8.15 -30.05 -32.18
C GLY A 344 8.57 -31.41 -32.74
N ALA A 345 7.65 -32.19 -33.33
CA ALA A 345 7.93 -33.50 -33.90
C ALA A 345 9.13 -33.52 -34.88
N PRO A 346 9.29 -32.56 -35.82
CA PRO A 346 10.44 -32.55 -36.74
C PRO A 346 11.82 -32.46 -36.07
N THR A 347 11.87 -31.92 -34.85
CA THR A 347 13.09 -31.81 -34.04
C THR A 347 13.22 -32.99 -33.07
N LEU A 348 12.12 -33.40 -32.42
CA LEU A 348 12.11 -34.54 -31.50
C LEU A 348 12.47 -35.84 -32.19
N TRP A 349 11.99 -36.07 -33.41
CA TRP A 349 12.25 -37.31 -34.17
C TRP A 349 13.70 -37.45 -34.64
N LYS A 350 14.56 -36.45 -34.41
CA LYS A 350 16.01 -36.58 -34.55
C LYS A 350 16.67 -37.31 -33.38
N LEU A 351 16.02 -37.31 -32.22
CA LEU A 351 16.49 -38.00 -31.02
C LEU A 351 16.31 -39.52 -31.15
N PRO A 352 16.93 -40.32 -30.27
CA PRO A 352 16.72 -41.77 -30.22
C PRO A 352 15.23 -42.13 -30.23
N TRP A 353 14.88 -43.23 -30.91
CA TRP A 353 13.50 -43.62 -31.22
C TRP A 353 12.56 -43.65 -29.99
N ALA A 354 13.07 -43.96 -28.79
CA ALA A 354 12.27 -44.00 -27.57
C ALA A 354 11.80 -42.61 -27.08
N ILE A 355 12.58 -41.54 -27.30
CA ILE A 355 12.33 -40.22 -26.69
C ILE A 355 11.03 -39.57 -27.22
N PRO A 356 10.76 -39.50 -28.53
CA PRO A 356 9.52 -38.93 -29.05
C PRO A 356 8.26 -39.66 -28.55
N HIS A 357 8.33 -40.99 -28.46
CA HIS A 357 7.20 -41.79 -28.00
C HIS A 357 6.95 -41.61 -26.50
N LEU A 358 8.01 -41.62 -25.67
CA LEU A 358 7.89 -41.34 -24.23
C LEU A 358 7.33 -39.93 -23.98
N PHE A 359 7.76 -38.94 -24.76
CA PHE A 359 7.24 -37.58 -24.67
C PHE A 359 5.74 -37.50 -25.00
N LEU A 360 5.30 -38.15 -26.07
CA LEU A 360 3.87 -38.20 -26.43
C LEU A 360 3.03 -38.95 -25.38
N ILE A 361 3.54 -40.05 -24.80
CA ILE A 361 2.89 -40.77 -23.72
C ILE A 361 2.72 -39.85 -22.50
N LEU A 362 3.79 -39.14 -22.10
CA LEU A 362 3.74 -38.19 -20.99
C LEU A 362 2.71 -37.08 -21.24
N ILE A 363 2.64 -36.56 -22.46
CA ILE A 363 1.65 -35.55 -22.85
C ILE A 363 0.23 -36.11 -22.80
N ALA A 364 -0.01 -37.29 -23.35
CA ALA A 364 -1.33 -37.92 -23.31
C ALA A 364 -1.77 -38.18 -21.86
N LEU A 365 -0.86 -38.65 -21.00
CA LEU A 365 -1.13 -38.90 -19.58
C LEU A 365 -1.44 -37.61 -18.82
N THR A 366 -0.64 -36.56 -19.00
CA THR A 366 -0.87 -35.24 -18.37
C THR A 366 -2.17 -34.59 -18.89
N ALA A 367 -2.44 -34.65 -20.19
CA ALA A 367 -3.69 -34.16 -20.78
C ALA A 367 -4.92 -34.93 -20.25
N THR A 368 -4.80 -36.25 -20.06
CA THR A 368 -5.90 -37.07 -19.54
C THR A 368 -6.16 -36.78 -18.07
N LEU A 369 -5.11 -36.63 -17.26
CA LEU A 369 -5.23 -36.25 -15.84
C LEU A 369 -5.86 -34.86 -15.68
N THR A 370 -5.47 -33.89 -16.51
CA THR A 370 -6.04 -32.54 -16.50
C THR A 370 -7.50 -32.54 -16.96
N LEU A 371 -7.85 -33.28 -18.01
CA LEU A 371 -9.25 -33.46 -18.44
C LEU A 371 -10.11 -34.08 -17.34
N ALA A 372 -9.63 -35.16 -16.71
CA ALA A 372 -10.36 -35.87 -15.66
C ALA A 372 -10.64 -34.98 -14.44
N ARG A 373 -9.69 -34.11 -14.07
CA ARG A 373 -9.88 -33.11 -13.01
C ARG A 373 -10.84 -32.01 -13.47
N ARG A 374 -10.65 -31.48 -14.68
CA ARG A 374 -11.42 -30.36 -15.20
C ARG A 374 -12.91 -30.70 -15.33
N VAL A 375 -13.26 -31.80 -15.97
CA VAL A 375 -14.66 -32.23 -16.22
C VAL A 375 -15.47 -32.43 -14.93
N ARG A 376 -14.81 -32.70 -13.80
CA ARG A 376 -15.46 -32.86 -12.49
C ARG A 376 -15.78 -31.53 -11.81
N ARG A 377 -15.12 -30.43 -12.18
CA ARG A 377 -15.27 -29.12 -11.54
C ARG A 377 -16.61 -28.48 -11.92
N GLN A 378 -17.35 -27.99 -10.92
CA GLN A 378 -18.64 -27.32 -11.11
C GLN A 378 -18.60 -25.88 -10.59
N SER A 379 -19.53 -25.06 -11.09
CA SER A 379 -19.71 -23.68 -10.59
C SER A 379 -20.13 -23.66 -9.11
N LYS A 380 -20.84 -24.69 -8.64
CA LYS A 380 -21.25 -24.84 -7.23
C LYS A 380 -20.04 -25.02 -6.31
N ASP A 381 -19.09 -25.89 -6.69
CA ASP A 381 -17.85 -26.11 -5.93
C ASP A 381 -17.06 -24.81 -5.72
N PHE A 382 -16.95 -23.98 -6.77
CA PHE A 382 -16.25 -22.70 -6.70
C PHE A 382 -16.92 -21.73 -5.71
N ALA A 383 -18.24 -21.69 -5.71
CA ALA A 383 -18.99 -20.82 -4.82
C ALA A 383 -18.88 -21.28 -3.35
N GLU A 384 -18.96 -22.58 -3.10
CA GLU A 384 -18.74 -23.17 -1.77
C GLU A 384 -17.33 -22.89 -1.24
N GLU A 385 -16.29 -23.05 -2.07
CA GLU A 385 -14.91 -22.74 -1.69
C GLU A 385 -14.70 -21.26 -1.40
N THR A 386 -15.32 -20.37 -2.18
CA THR A 386 -15.24 -18.92 -1.97
C THR A 386 -15.85 -18.55 -0.62
N LEU A 387 -17.01 -19.10 -0.30
CA LEU A 387 -17.65 -18.92 0.99
C LEU A 387 -16.78 -19.49 2.12
N ALA A 388 -16.35 -20.75 2.02
CA ALA A 388 -15.52 -21.39 3.05
C ALA A 388 -14.27 -20.57 3.40
N ARG A 389 -13.65 -19.91 2.42
CA ARG A 389 -12.53 -19.00 2.66
C ARG A 389 -12.91 -17.70 3.33
N SER A 390 -14.05 -17.12 2.99
CA SER A 390 -14.57 -15.94 3.67
C SER A 390 -14.82 -16.24 5.16
N ILE A 391 -15.34 -17.44 5.46
CA ILE A 391 -15.54 -17.96 6.81
C ILE A 391 -14.18 -18.11 7.51
N LEU A 392 -13.23 -18.83 6.91
CA LEU A 392 -11.89 -19.03 7.48
C LEU A 392 -11.17 -17.72 7.85
N ARG A 393 -11.28 -16.70 6.99
CA ARG A 393 -10.63 -15.40 7.20
C ARG A 393 -11.25 -14.58 8.33
N ARG A 394 -12.57 -14.66 8.52
CA ARG A 394 -13.32 -13.79 9.44
C ARG A 394 -13.69 -14.47 10.75
N TRP A 395 -13.58 -15.80 10.81
CA TRP A 395 -13.80 -16.56 12.04
C TRP A 395 -12.67 -16.32 13.05
N ILE A 396 -13.02 -16.19 14.32
CA ILE A 396 -12.06 -16.05 15.41
C ILE A 396 -11.71 -17.46 15.92
N TRP A 397 -10.47 -17.86 15.68
CA TRP A 397 -9.95 -19.20 15.99
C TRP A 397 -9.26 -19.22 17.36
N ASP A 398 -10.04 -19.19 18.44
CA ASP A 398 -9.50 -19.10 19.81
C ASP A 398 -8.89 -20.42 20.31
N ASP A 399 -9.45 -21.58 19.91
CA ASP A 399 -9.13 -22.88 20.53
C ASP A 399 -8.38 -23.87 19.63
N MET A 400 -8.24 -23.58 18.33
CA MET A 400 -7.64 -24.50 17.36
C MET A 400 -7.04 -23.76 16.17
N GLN A 401 -6.05 -24.36 15.51
CA GLN A 401 -5.52 -23.81 14.28
C GLN A 401 -6.57 -23.93 13.14
N PRO A 402 -6.65 -22.95 12.24
CA PRO A 402 -7.56 -23.00 11.10
C PRO A 402 -7.25 -24.24 10.23
N PRO A 403 -8.27 -25.06 9.86
CA PRO A 403 -8.09 -26.25 9.04
C PRO A 403 -7.51 -25.91 7.66
N ARG A 404 -6.67 -26.79 7.13
CA ARG A 404 -6.10 -26.63 5.78
C ARG A 404 -7.08 -27.02 4.68
N ASP A 405 -8.04 -27.90 4.97
CA ASP A 405 -9.09 -28.29 4.04
C ASP A 405 -10.32 -27.36 4.21
N LEU A 406 -10.75 -26.78 3.09
CA LEU A 406 -11.91 -25.88 3.03
C LEU A 406 -13.21 -26.60 3.38
N HIS A 407 -13.31 -27.88 3.04
CA HIS A 407 -14.48 -28.69 3.36
C HIS A 407 -14.54 -29.04 4.86
N GLU A 408 -13.39 -29.36 5.45
CA GLU A 408 -13.27 -29.62 6.89
C GLU A 408 -13.55 -28.37 7.73
N ALA A 409 -13.06 -27.20 7.30
CA ALA A 409 -13.39 -25.91 7.90
C ALA A 409 -14.90 -25.63 7.89
N PHE A 410 -15.56 -25.93 6.79
CA PHE A 410 -17.01 -25.77 6.66
C PHE A 410 -17.79 -26.76 7.57
N LEU A 411 -17.33 -28.01 7.69
CA LEU A 411 -17.94 -29.02 8.55
C LEU A 411 -17.76 -28.71 10.05
N ILE A 412 -16.55 -28.34 10.48
CA ILE A 412 -16.25 -27.93 11.86
C ILE A 412 -17.14 -26.74 12.27
N HIS A 413 -17.31 -25.77 11.36
CA HIS A 413 -18.23 -24.65 11.54
C HIS A 413 -19.69 -25.10 11.72
N THR A 414 -20.18 -25.99 10.84
CA THR A 414 -21.58 -26.46 10.85
C THR A 414 -21.92 -27.21 12.14
N ILE A 415 -20.93 -27.86 12.76
CA ILE A 415 -21.09 -28.58 14.02
C ILE A 415 -21.08 -27.61 15.22
N ARG A 416 -20.11 -26.68 15.30
CA ARG A 416 -20.00 -25.73 16.44
C ARG A 416 -21.14 -24.70 16.50
N SER A 417 -21.65 -24.25 15.36
CA SER A 417 -22.79 -23.32 15.29
C SER A 417 -24.08 -23.92 15.86
N ARG A 418 -24.20 -25.25 15.92
CA ARG A 418 -25.32 -25.96 16.57
C ARG A 418 -25.22 -26.01 18.08
N GLU A 419 -24.01 -26.00 18.64
CA GLU A 419 -23.79 -26.25 20.06
C GLU A 419 -23.71 -24.97 20.91
N ASN A 420 -23.51 -23.79 20.30
CA ASN A 420 -23.24 -22.56 21.04
C ASN A 420 -23.98 -21.31 20.47
N ALA A 421 -24.71 -20.58 21.32
CA ALA A 421 -25.45 -19.37 20.92
C ALA A 421 -24.55 -18.24 20.39
N ARG A 422 -23.32 -18.14 20.92
CA ARG A 422 -22.29 -17.21 20.42
C ARG A 422 -21.84 -17.58 19.00
N GLY A 423 -21.79 -18.87 18.69
CA GLY A 423 -21.50 -19.38 17.35
C GLY A 423 -22.60 -19.04 16.35
N ALA A 424 -23.88 -19.19 16.74
CA ALA A 424 -25.01 -18.86 15.87
C ALA A 424 -25.07 -17.37 15.49
N ALA A 425 -24.79 -16.45 16.44
CA ALA A 425 -24.72 -15.02 16.15
C ALA A 425 -23.56 -14.68 15.18
N GLN A 426 -22.40 -15.30 15.38
CA GLN A 426 -21.25 -15.14 14.51
C GLN A 426 -21.51 -15.71 13.09
N THR A 427 -22.26 -16.82 12.98
CA THR A 427 -22.70 -17.38 11.69
C THR A 427 -23.61 -16.42 10.92
N ILE A 428 -24.54 -15.73 11.59
CA ILE A 428 -25.40 -14.73 10.95
C ILE A 428 -24.58 -13.54 10.45
N GLU A 429 -23.61 -13.05 11.22
CA GLU A 429 -22.71 -11.98 10.79
C GLU A 429 -21.84 -12.39 9.59
N ILE A 430 -21.29 -13.59 9.61
CA ILE A 430 -20.51 -14.12 8.48
C ILE A 430 -21.39 -14.32 7.26
N TYR A 431 -22.62 -14.78 7.44
CA TYR A 431 -23.59 -14.90 6.35
C TYR A 431 -23.96 -13.53 5.78
N LYS A 432 -24.27 -12.54 6.63
CA LYS A 432 -24.52 -11.16 6.22
C LYS A 432 -23.37 -10.61 5.39
N GLU A 433 -22.14 -10.85 5.83
CA GLU A 433 -20.96 -10.40 5.12
C GLU A 433 -20.68 -11.17 3.82
N ALA A 434 -20.95 -12.49 3.78
CA ALA A 434 -20.83 -13.27 2.57
C ALA A 434 -21.89 -12.89 1.52
N VAL A 435 -23.12 -12.60 1.97
CA VAL A 435 -24.20 -12.03 1.16
C VAL A 435 -23.80 -10.64 0.67
N ARG A 436 -23.22 -9.80 1.52
CA ARG A 436 -22.66 -8.50 1.13
C ARG A 436 -21.58 -8.68 0.07
N GLU A 437 -20.60 -9.54 0.26
CA GLU A 437 -19.50 -9.78 -0.69
C GLU A 437 -20.01 -10.33 -2.03
N THR A 438 -21.02 -11.20 -2.01
CA THR A 438 -21.68 -11.68 -3.23
C THR A 438 -22.47 -10.57 -3.92
N LEU A 439 -23.36 -9.85 -3.25
CA LEU A 439 -24.06 -8.69 -3.84
C LEU A 439 -23.07 -7.67 -4.41
N ALA A 440 -21.99 -7.44 -3.68
CA ALA A 440 -20.91 -6.54 -4.05
C ALA A 440 -20.06 -7.12 -5.22
N ASN A 441 -20.07 -8.42 -5.50
CA ASN A 441 -19.46 -8.96 -6.72
C ASN A 441 -20.32 -8.74 -7.98
N GLY A 442 -21.41 -7.96 -7.87
CA GLY A 442 -22.31 -7.54 -8.95
C GLY A 442 -23.38 -8.58 -9.27
N PHE A 443 -23.84 -9.32 -8.26
CA PHE A 443 -24.67 -10.51 -8.43
C PHE A 443 -26.16 -10.23 -8.23
N VAL A 444 -26.92 -10.18 -9.33
CA VAL A 444 -28.35 -10.53 -9.32
C VAL A 444 -28.70 -11.26 -10.63
N THR A 445 -28.14 -12.46 -10.83
CA THR A 445 -28.68 -13.42 -11.80
C THR A 445 -29.54 -14.49 -11.09
N ARG A 446 -30.48 -15.12 -11.79
CA ARG A 446 -31.36 -16.18 -11.20
C ARG A 446 -30.56 -17.34 -10.60
N GLU A 447 -29.38 -17.64 -11.13
CA GLU A 447 -28.52 -18.74 -10.70
C GLU A 447 -27.81 -18.42 -9.38
N GLU A 448 -27.48 -17.15 -9.13
CA GLU A 448 -26.85 -16.69 -7.88
C GLU A 448 -27.87 -16.53 -6.74
N VAL A 449 -29.13 -16.26 -7.05
CA VAL A 449 -30.23 -16.35 -6.07
C VAL A 449 -30.35 -17.80 -5.59
N HIS A 450 -30.28 -18.79 -6.49
CA HIS A 450 -30.23 -20.19 -6.10
C HIS A 450 -28.96 -20.55 -5.32
N LEU A 451 -27.82 -19.91 -5.60
CA LEU A 451 -26.63 -20.06 -4.78
C LEU A 451 -26.86 -19.51 -3.36
N LEU A 452 -27.39 -18.30 -3.21
CA LEU A 452 -27.71 -17.71 -1.92
C LEU A 452 -28.73 -18.56 -1.14
N GLU A 453 -29.71 -19.16 -1.83
CA GLU A 453 -30.65 -20.13 -1.26
C GLU A 453 -29.96 -21.43 -0.85
N SER A 454 -29.05 -21.95 -1.68
CA SER A 454 -28.23 -23.14 -1.36
C SER A 454 -27.36 -22.88 -0.13
N LEU A 455 -26.70 -21.72 -0.06
CA LEU A 455 -25.88 -21.29 1.06
C LEU A 455 -26.72 -21.12 2.33
N ARG A 456 -27.89 -20.50 2.23
CA ARG A 456 -28.85 -20.39 3.34
C ARG A 456 -29.24 -21.77 3.86
N ASN A 457 -29.53 -22.71 2.96
CA ASN A 457 -29.95 -24.07 3.32
C ASN A 457 -28.80 -24.88 3.92
N GLN A 458 -27.59 -24.77 3.37
CA GLN A 458 -26.37 -25.43 3.89
C GLN A 458 -25.98 -24.90 5.28
N LEU A 459 -26.07 -23.59 5.50
CA LEU A 459 -25.85 -22.95 6.81
C LEU A 459 -27.05 -23.09 7.76
N GLN A 460 -28.14 -23.75 7.33
CA GLN A 460 -29.39 -23.93 8.07
C GLN A 460 -29.99 -22.64 8.63
N ILE A 461 -29.79 -21.52 7.93
CA ILE A 461 -30.28 -20.21 8.34
C ILE A 461 -31.79 -20.15 8.09
N LYS A 462 -32.55 -19.81 9.13
CA LYS A 462 -34.00 -19.67 9.01
C LYS A 462 -34.33 -18.56 8.01
N LYS A 463 -35.40 -18.74 7.24
CA LYS A 463 -35.87 -17.71 6.29
C LYS A 463 -36.08 -16.36 6.98
N SER A 464 -36.61 -16.35 8.20
CA SER A 464 -36.78 -15.13 9.02
C SER A 464 -35.48 -14.39 9.32
N ASP A 465 -34.37 -15.10 9.50
CA ASP A 465 -33.07 -14.49 9.81
C ASP A 465 -32.36 -14.05 8.54
N HIS A 466 -32.52 -14.78 7.44
CA HIS A 466 -32.15 -14.31 6.10
C HIS A 466 -32.89 -13.02 5.73
N ASP A 467 -34.21 -12.97 5.93
CA ASP A 467 -35.01 -11.78 5.62
C ASP A 467 -34.58 -10.58 6.48
N LYS A 468 -34.20 -10.79 7.74
CA LYS A 468 -33.58 -9.76 8.59
C LYS A 468 -32.21 -9.31 8.10
N VAL A 469 -31.37 -10.23 7.64
CA VAL A 469 -30.06 -9.92 7.05
C VAL A 469 -30.23 -9.11 5.77
N MET A 470 -31.15 -9.52 4.89
CA MET A 470 -31.48 -8.79 3.67
C MET A 470 -32.09 -7.42 3.97
N ALA A 471 -32.96 -7.31 4.98
CA ALA A 471 -33.51 -6.03 5.42
C ALA A 471 -32.41 -5.12 6.02
N ALA A 472 -31.53 -5.66 6.87
CA ALA A 472 -30.41 -4.91 7.44
C ALA A 472 -29.43 -4.43 6.36
N LEU A 473 -29.13 -5.27 5.36
CA LEU A 473 -28.32 -4.87 4.21
C LEU A 473 -29.05 -3.86 3.32
N ALA A 474 -30.37 -3.98 3.14
CA ALA A 474 -31.18 -3.02 2.39
C ALA A 474 -31.29 -1.66 3.11
N ASP A 475 -31.25 -1.64 4.44
CA ASP A 475 -31.24 -0.40 5.23
C ASP A 475 -29.83 0.23 5.28
N GLU A 476 -28.76 -0.58 5.35
CA GLU A 476 -27.36 -0.12 5.30
C GLU A 476 -26.94 0.38 3.91
N ASP A 477 -27.40 -0.27 2.83
CA ASP A 477 -26.99 0.00 1.44
C ASP A 477 -28.16 0.47 0.55
N ARG A 478 -29.16 1.15 1.12
CA ARG A 478 -30.43 1.53 0.47
C ARG A 478 -30.27 2.31 -0.84
N ALA A 479 -29.13 2.99 -1.03
CA ALA A 479 -28.77 3.74 -2.24
C ALA A 479 -27.89 2.98 -3.24
N LEU A 480 -27.23 1.90 -2.82
CA LEU A 480 -26.30 1.06 -3.63
C LEU A 480 -26.98 -0.18 -4.20
N LEU A 481 -27.96 -0.75 -3.48
CA LEU A 481 -28.65 -1.98 -3.87
C LEU A 481 -29.87 -1.74 -4.79
N SER A 482 -30.45 -0.54 -4.77
CA SER A 482 -31.67 -0.19 -5.49
C SER A 482 -31.44 0.33 -6.92
N ASP A 483 -30.22 0.79 -7.22
CA ASP A 483 -29.83 1.27 -8.56
C ASP A 483 -28.70 0.38 -9.14
N PRO A 484 -29.00 -0.50 -10.12
CA PRO A 484 -28.00 -1.33 -10.80
C PRO A 484 -26.85 -0.51 -11.42
N ALA A 485 -27.07 0.76 -11.76
CA ALA A 485 -26.05 1.64 -12.30
C ALA A 485 -25.05 2.13 -11.24
N ARG A 486 -25.39 2.06 -9.95
CA ARG A 486 -24.53 2.46 -8.82
C ARG A 486 -23.80 1.29 -8.15
N GLN A 487 -24.04 0.05 -8.56
CA GLN A 487 -23.29 -1.10 -8.07
C GLN A 487 -21.84 -1.04 -8.56
N VAL A 488 -20.94 -0.61 -7.67
CA VAL A 488 -19.51 -0.54 -7.92
C VAL A 488 -18.97 -1.94 -8.19
N THR A 489 -18.43 -2.23 -9.38
CA THR A 489 -17.86 -3.56 -9.69
C THR A 489 -16.65 -3.87 -8.80
N VAL A 490 -16.29 -5.16 -8.67
CA VAL A 490 -15.12 -5.61 -7.89
C VAL A 490 -13.85 -4.87 -8.31
N GLU A 491 -13.68 -4.71 -9.61
CA GLU A 491 -12.55 -4.01 -10.21
C GLU A 491 -12.53 -2.54 -9.81
N LYS A 492 -13.70 -1.88 -9.84
CA LYS A 492 -13.84 -0.47 -9.47
C LYS A 492 -13.62 -0.25 -7.98
N ARG A 493 -14.05 -1.20 -7.13
CA ARG A 493 -13.76 -1.17 -5.69
C ARG A 493 -12.27 -1.31 -5.41
N LEU A 494 -11.59 -2.24 -6.09
CA LEU A 494 -10.14 -2.39 -5.96
C LEU A 494 -9.39 -1.15 -6.45
N GLN A 495 -9.86 -0.52 -7.53
CA GLN A 495 -9.35 0.76 -8.04
C GLN A 495 -9.46 1.87 -6.99
N LEU A 496 -10.65 2.07 -6.39
CA LEU A 496 -10.86 3.10 -5.37
C LEU A 496 -10.07 2.81 -4.08
N ALA A 497 -9.98 1.54 -3.64
CA ALA A 497 -9.20 1.16 -2.47
C ALA A 497 -7.69 1.41 -2.65
N THR A 498 -7.15 1.06 -3.82
CA THR A 498 -5.72 1.32 -4.12
C THR A 498 -5.42 2.81 -4.31
N TYR A 499 -6.37 3.56 -4.88
CA TYR A 499 -6.30 5.02 -4.95
C TYR A 499 -6.33 5.68 -3.56
N SER A 500 -7.29 5.29 -2.71
CA SER A 500 -7.44 5.77 -1.34
C SER A 500 -6.16 5.60 -0.54
N ARG A 501 -5.54 4.41 -0.60
CA ARG A 501 -4.26 4.14 0.08
C ARG A 501 -3.10 4.99 -0.45
N ALA A 502 -3.03 5.21 -1.77
CA ALA A 502 -2.00 6.06 -2.36
C ALA A 502 -2.18 7.53 -1.93
N LEU A 503 -3.43 8.00 -1.85
CA LEU A 503 -3.78 9.33 -1.37
C LEU A 503 -3.48 9.49 0.13
N GLU A 504 -3.80 8.49 0.95
CA GLU A 504 -3.47 8.45 2.38
C GLU A 504 -1.96 8.55 2.62
N GLN A 505 -1.15 7.79 1.87
CA GLN A 505 0.30 7.85 1.98
C GLN A 505 0.86 9.22 1.59
N PHE A 506 0.27 9.87 0.58
CA PHE A 506 0.63 11.22 0.18
C PHE A 506 0.27 12.25 1.26
N LEU A 507 -0.96 12.21 1.78
CA LEU A 507 -1.40 13.07 2.89
C LEU A 507 -0.53 12.88 4.14
N GLY A 508 -0.17 11.63 4.45
CA GLY A 508 0.74 11.31 5.55
C GLY A 508 2.12 11.96 5.42
N LYS A 509 2.68 12.04 4.21
CA LYS A 509 3.97 12.71 3.95
C LYS A 509 3.89 14.23 4.09
N ILE A 510 2.79 14.84 3.65
CA ILE A 510 2.55 16.29 3.83
C ILE A 510 2.53 16.63 5.33
N LEU A 511 1.85 15.82 6.13
CA LEU A 511 1.76 16.02 7.59
C LEU A 511 3.09 15.78 8.31
N ALA A 512 3.97 14.93 7.77
CA ALA A 512 5.26 14.59 8.35
C ALA A 512 6.39 15.58 8.02
N ALA A 513 6.09 16.72 7.38
CA ALA A 513 7.02 17.81 7.07
C ALA A 513 8.06 17.56 5.95
N ASP A 514 7.84 16.57 5.06
CA ASP A 514 8.74 16.25 3.92
C ASP A 514 8.27 16.78 2.55
N GLY A 515 7.20 17.59 2.48
CA GLY A 515 6.76 18.16 1.20
C GLY A 515 5.56 19.11 1.27
N ASN A 516 5.46 19.98 0.27
CA ASN A 516 4.30 20.85 0.03
C ASN A 516 3.16 20.07 -0.63
N ALA A 517 1.91 20.48 -0.35
CA ALA A 517 0.74 19.99 -1.08
C ALA A 517 0.84 20.42 -2.55
N ASP A 518 1.19 19.49 -3.43
CA ASP A 518 1.23 19.74 -4.87
C ASP A 518 -0.09 19.28 -5.52
N ASP A 519 -0.88 20.26 -5.92
CA ASP A 519 -2.14 20.09 -6.63
C ASP A 519 -1.95 19.38 -8.00
N SER A 520 -0.75 19.47 -8.57
CA SER A 520 -0.37 18.73 -9.77
C SER A 520 -0.25 17.24 -9.49
N PHE A 521 0.20 16.84 -8.29
CA PHE A 521 0.30 15.44 -7.88
C PHE A 521 -1.07 14.81 -7.71
N VAL A 522 -2.03 15.49 -7.05
CA VAL A 522 -3.40 14.97 -6.89
C VAL A 522 -4.07 14.81 -8.26
N ARG A 523 -3.93 15.80 -9.15
CA ARG A 523 -4.41 15.71 -10.54
C ARG A 523 -3.76 14.56 -11.31
N GLN A 524 -2.45 14.38 -11.15
CA GLN A 524 -1.71 13.27 -11.76
C GLN A 524 -2.17 11.92 -11.22
N LEU A 525 -2.34 11.79 -9.90
CA LEU A 525 -2.80 10.58 -9.22
C LEU A 525 -4.23 10.22 -9.65
N ARG A 526 -5.13 11.20 -9.70
CA ARG A 526 -6.50 11.02 -10.20
C ARG A 526 -6.53 10.61 -11.67
N SER A 527 -5.69 11.21 -12.50
CA SER A 527 -5.53 10.81 -13.91
C SER A 527 -5.00 9.39 -14.05
N GLU A 528 -4.01 9.01 -13.23
CA GLU A 528 -3.38 7.69 -13.25
C GLU A 528 -4.35 6.58 -12.79
N TYR A 529 -5.10 6.85 -11.73
CA TYR A 529 -6.10 5.92 -11.19
C TYR A 529 -7.50 6.11 -11.80
N ARG A 530 -7.71 7.06 -12.72
CA ARG A 530 -9.00 7.31 -13.39
C ARG A 530 -10.18 7.47 -12.42
N VAL A 531 -9.95 8.27 -11.40
CA VAL A 531 -10.96 8.60 -10.38
C VAL A 531 -11.65 9.91 -10.78
N THR A 532 -12.98 9.88 -10.90
CA THR A 532 -13.76 11.09 -11.24
C THR A 532 -13.67 12.13 -10.12
N GLU A 533 -14.07 13.38 -10.38
CA GLU A 533 -14.17 14.40 -9.31
C GLU A 533 -15.07 13.91 -8.17
N GLU A 534 -16.24 13.35 -8.50
CA GLU A 534 -17.20 12.83 -7.54
C GLU A 534 -16.65 11.67 -6.71
N GLU A 535 -15.98 10.72 -7.38
CA GLU A 535 -15.35 9.58 -6.70
C GLU A 535 -14.18 10.01 -5.83
N HIS A 536 -13.41 11.01 -6.28
CA HIS A 536 -12.32 11.58 -5.51
C HIS A 536 -12.87 12.26 -4.26
N ALA A 537 -13.91 13.07 -4.41
CA ALA A 537 -14.58 13.73 -3.29
C ALA A 537 -15.13 12.70 -2.28
N ALA A 538 -15.73 11.60 -2.75
CA ALA A 538 -16.21 10.54 -1.87
C ALA A 538 -15.08 9.79 -1.14
N VAL A 539 -13.97 9.47 -1.83
CA VAL A 539 -12.78 8.86 -1.20
C VAL A 539 -12.13 9.81 -0.21
N LEU A 540 -12.07 11.09 -0.55
CA LEU A 540 -11.54 12.13 0.32
C LEU A 540 -12.43 12.29 1.55
N ASP A 541 -13.75 12.31 1.41
CA ASP A 541 -14.68 12.34 2.53
C ASP A 541 -14.54 11.13 3.44
N ASP A 542 -14.36 9.92 2.90
CA ASP A 542 -14.08 8.70 3.70
C ASP A 542 -12.75 8.81 4.47
N LEU A 543 -11.68 9.25 3.81
CA LEU A 543 -10.35 9.43 4.41
C LEU A 543 -10.30 10.53 5.47
N LEU A 544 -11.04 11.62 5.26
CA LEU A 544 -11.09 12.76 6.16
C LEU A 544 -12.11 12.53 7.29
N GLY A 545 -13.25 11.89 7.00
CA GLY A 545 -14.42 11.73 7.85
C GLY A 545 -14.43 10.54 8.84
N GLY A 546 -13.52 9.57 8.73
CA GLY A 546 -13.45 8.44 9.66
C GLY A 546 -13.05 8.80 11.11
N SER A 547 -13.36 7.94 12.09
CA SER A 547 -12.97 8.11 13.52
C SER A 547 -11.46 8.00 13.77
N ARG A 548 -10.71 7.46 12.80
CA ARG A 548 -9.25 7.41 12.77
C ARG A 548 -8.65 8.21 11.59
N GLY A 549 -9.49 8.95 10.86
CA GLY A 549 -9.10 9.71 9.66
C GLY A 549 -8.39 11.03 9.96
N LEU A 550 -8.03 11.77 8.92
CA LEU A 550 -7.28 13.03 9.06
C LEU A 550 -8.00 14.06 9.96
N ALA A 551 -9.33 14.18 9.87
CA ALA A 551 -10.07 15.12 10.69
C ALA A 551 -9.98 14.81 12.20
N ALA A 552 -9.86 13.53 12.59
CA ALA A 552 -9.66 13.17 13.99
C ALA A 552 -8.27 13.61 14.49
N ARG A 553 -7.24 13.53 13.63
CA ARG A 553 -5.89 14.01 13.97
C ARG A 553 -5.86 15.53 14.07
N LEU A 554 -6.46 16.25 13.11
CA LEU A 554 -6.56 17.71 13.13
C LEU A 554 -7.41 18.21 14.31
N ALA A 555 -8.48 17.50 14.67
CA ALA A 555 -9.29 17.80 15.85
C ALA A 555 -8.46 17.73 17.16
N GLU A 556 -7.59 16.72 17.30
CA GLU A 556 -6.69 16.61 18.45
C GLU A 556 -5.64 17.74 18.49
N GLU A 557 -5.16 18.19 17.33
CA GLU A 557 -4.25 19.36 17.27
C GLU A 557 -4.96 20.65 17.69
N ILE A 558 -6.22 20.88 17.27
CA ILE A 558 -7.03 22.00 17.76
C ILE A 558 -7.26 21.90 19.27
N ALA A 559 -7.61 20.71 19.77
CA ALA A 559 -7.77 20.49 21.20
C ALA A 559 -6.46 20.78 21.96
N THR A 560 -5.30 20.46 21.38
CA THR A 560 -3.98 20.78 21.95
C THR A 560 -3.72 22.29 22.00
N VAL A 561 -4.09 23.03 20.95
CA VAL A 561 -4.00 24.49 20.92
C VAL A 561 -4.82 25.11 22.04
N GLU A 562 -6.08 24.68 22.20
CA GLU A 562 -6.99 25.26 23.20
C GLU A 562 -6.59 24.88 24.64
N ARG A 563 -6.21 23.62 24.88
CA ARG A 563 -5.67 23.18 26.18
C ARG A 563 -4.45 24.01 26.60
N ALA A 564 -3.53 24.26 25.67
CA ALA A 564 -2.36 25.10 25.94
C ALA A 564 -2.77 26.55 26.26
N ALA A 565 -3.68 27.14 25.48
CA ALA A 565 -4.15 28.51 25.70
C ALA A 565 -4.79 28.70 27.08
N LYS A 566 -5.75 27.84 27.45
CA LYS A 566 -6.43 27.90 28.76
C LYS A 566 -5.45 27.67 29.92
N THR A 567 -4.54 26.71 29.77
CA THR A 567 -3.52 26.44 30.81
C THR A 567 -2.63 27.66 31.04
N MET A 568 -2.15 28.32 29.98
CA MET A 568 -1.31 29.52 30.12
C MET A 568 -2.06 30.67 30.81
N GLN A 569 -3.35 30.86 30.49
CA GLN A 569 -4.19 31.89 31.12
C GLN A 569 -4.31 31.69 32.64
N VAL A 570 -4.46 30.43 33.09
CA VAL A 570 -4.51 30.10 34.52
C VAL A 570 -3.15 30.34 35.19
N LEU A 571 -2.05 30.00 34.51
CA LEU A 571 -0.69 30.20 35.02
C LEU A 571 -0.30 31.68 35.16
N ASP A 572 -0.91 32.58 34.38
CA ASP A 572 -0.64 34.03 34.49
C ASP A 572 -1.23 34.66 35.77
N LEU A 573 -2.13 33.96 36.49
CA LEU A 573 -2.70 34.43 37.76
C LEU A 573 -1.68 34.43 38.91
N GLN A 574 -0.64 33.58 38.84
CA GLN A 574 0.40 33.48 39.86
C GLN A 574 1.78 33.29 39.20
N LYS A 575 2.66 34.28 39.36
CA LYS A 575 4.02 34.21 38.80
C LYS A 575 4.90 33.25 39.61
N SER A 576 5.53 32.32 38.92
CA SER A 576 6.56 31.41 39.45
C SER A 576 7.51 31.05 38.29
N PRO A 577 8.83 30.87 38.53
CA PRO A 577 9.76 30.37 37.52
C PRO A 577 9.30 29.06 36.86
N THR A 578 8.72 28.15 37.66
CA THR A 578 8.15 26.88 37.17
C THR A 578 7.00 27.13 36.19
N HIS A 579 6.11 28.07 36.52
CA HIS A 579 4.97 28.44 35.66
C HIS A 579 5.45 29.12 34.38
N ASP A 580 6.46 29.99 34.45
CA ASP A 580 7.03 30.65 33.27
C ASP A 580 7.69 29.65 32.34
N PHE A 581 8.41 28.65 32.88
CA PHE A 581 8.96 27.57 32.07
C PHE A 581 7.87 26.70 31.44
N LEU A 582 6.84 26.31 32.20
CA LEU A 582 5.71 25.54 31.68
C LEU A 582 4.95 26.30 30.57
N LYS A 583 4.73 27.61 30.75
CA LYS A 583 4.12 28.45 29.71
C LYS A 583 4.95 28.45 28.44
N ASP A 584 6.27 28.52 28.52
CA ASP A 584 7.11 28.45 27.32
C ASP A 584 6.97 27.11 26.58
N LEU A 585 7.00 25.98 27.31
CA LEU A 585 6.79 24.66 26.72
C LEU A 585 5.42 24.59 26.00
N LEU A 586 4.38 25.10 26.65
CA LEU A 586 3.04 25.17 26.07
C LEU A 586 2.96 26.09 24.85
N ARG A 587 3.66 27.24 24.84
CA ARG A 587 3.76 28.13 23.67
C ARG A 587 4.41 27.44 22.48
N ARG A 588 5.54 26.76 22.70
CA ARG A 588 6.24 26.00 21.65
C ARG A 588 5.36 24.88 21.11
N ARG A 589 4.70 24.13 22.00
CA ARG A 589 3.78 23.05 21.61
C ARG A 589 2.58 23.58 20.83
N ARG A 590 1.99 24.69 21.27
CA ARG A 590 0.89 25.36 20.57
C ARG A 590 1.31 25.81 19.17
N ALA A 591 2.45 26.49 19.04
CA ALA A 591 2.97 26.92 17.74
C ALA A 591 3.21 25.73 16.79
N HIS A 592 3.76 24.63 17.31
CA HIS A 592 3.94 23.41 16.54
C HIS A 592 2.61 22.80 16.07
N SER A 593 1.61 22.73 16.96
CA SER A 593 0.27 22.20 16.65
C SER A 593 -0.44 23.08 15.60
N VAL A 594 -0.30 24.41 15.71
CA VAL A 594 -0.82 25.37 14.71
C VAL A 594 -0.17 25.18 13.34
N GLU A 595 1.13 24.89 13.29
CA GLU A 595 1.81 24.63 12.02
C GLU A 595 1.37 23.29 11.40
N ILE A 596 1.12 22.26 12.21
CA ILE A 596 0.51 21.01 11.73
C ILE A 596 -0.89 21.28 11.16
N LEU A 597 -1.71 22.10 11.82
CA LEU A 597 -3.03 22.49 11.32
C LEU A 597 -2.94 23.26 10.01
N ALA A 598 -2.07 24.27 9.92
CA ALA A 598 -1.90 25.06 8.71
C ALA A 598 -1.44 24.20 7.52
N ARG A 599 -0.53 23.25 7.74
CA ARG A 599 -0.10 22.29 6.71
C ARG A 599 -1.19 21.29 6.36
N GLY A 600 -1.85 20.74 7.38
CA GLY A 600 -2.92 19.75 7.21
C GLY A 600 -4.12 20.32 6.47
N LEU A 601 -4.35 21.62 6.55
CA LEU A 601 -5.43 22.33 5.86
C LEU A 601 -4.96 23.07 4.58
N SER A 602 -3.69 22.97 4.21
CA SER A 602 -3.10 23.70 3.07
C SER A 602 -3.75 23.39 1.72
N PHE A 603 -4.41 22.24 1.59
CA PHE A 603 -5.13 21.88 0.36
C PHE A 603 -6.51 22.57 0.23
N SER A 604 -7.04 23.14 1.32
CA SER A 604 -8.35 23.81 1.34
C SER A 604 -8.24 25.32 1.61
N LEU A 605 -7.10 25.80 2.12
CA LEU A 605 -6.92 27.20 2.52
C LEU A 605 -6.01 27.93 1.55
N GLU A 606 -6.39 29.15 1.19
CA GLU A 606 -5.49 30.06 0.47
C GLU A 606 -4.34 30.54 1.38
N GLU A 607 -3.26 31.07 0.80
CA GLU A 607 -2.08 31.49 1.55
C GLU A 607 -2.39 32.59 2.58
N GLU A 608 -3.27 33.54 2.23
CA GLU A 608 -3.76 34.58 3.15
C GLU A 608 -4.59 34.00 4.31
N GLU A 609 -5.48 33.05 4.03
CA GLU A 609 -6.28 32.36 5.05
C GLU A 609 -5.40 31.54 5.99
N ALA A 610 -4.36 30.88 5.47
CA ALA A 610 -3.39 30.13 6.27
C ALA A 610 -2.55 31.05 7.17
N ILE A 611 -2.22 32.26 6.72
CA ILE A 611 -1.57 33.28 7.56
C ILE A 611 -2.51 33.75 8.67
N SER A 612 -3.77 34.04 8.34
CA SER A 612 -4.81 34.45 9.31
C SER A 612 -5.07 33.35 10.35
N LEU A 613 -5.12 32.08 9.92
CA LEU A 613 -5.24 30.92 10.79
C LEU A 613 -4.10 30.85 11.81
N ARG A 614 -2.85 31.00 11.34
CA ARG A 614 -1.66 30.98 12.21
C ARG A 614 -1.71 32.09 13.25
N ALA A 615 -2.04 33.31 12.82
CA ALA A 615 -2.13 34.47 13.69
C ALA A 615 -3.23 34.31 14.74
N GLY A 616 -4.44 33.94 14.30
CA GLY A 616 -5.60 33.79 15.18
C GLY A 616 -5.45 32.68 16.21
N LEU A 617 -5.01 31.48 15.82
CA LEU A 617 -4.83 30.38 16.77
C LEU A 617 -3.71 30.61 17.78
N CYS A 618 -2.72 31.44 17.44
CA CYS A 618 -1.68 31.87 18.37
C CYS A 618 -2.11 33.02 19.30
N SER A 619 -3.25 33.65 19.04
CA SER A 619 -3.74 34.77 19.84
C SER A 619 -4.00 34.38 21.30
N PRO A 620 -3.66 35.24 22.28
CA PRO A 620 -4.09 35.07 23.66
C PRO A 620 -5.60 35.24 23.83
N GLU A 621 -6.27 36.03 22.98
CA GLU A 621 -7.70 36.31 23.10
C GLU A 621 -8.57 35.16 22.60
N GLU A 622 -9.53 34.74 23.42
CA GLU A 622 -10.46 33.66 23.06
C GLU A 622 -11.39 34.06 21.92
N SER A 623 -11.83 35.32 21.87
CA SER A 623 -12.67 35.87 20.79
C SER A 623 -12.02 35.74 19.42
N GLU A 624 -10.72 36.02 19.32
CA GLU A 624 -9.97 35.91 18.06
C GLU A 624 -9.81 34.45 17.62
N ARG A 625 -9.52 33.54 18.57
CA ARG A 625 -9.44 32.10 18.27
C ARG A 625 -10.77 31.54 17.77
N VAL A 626 -11.88 31.88 18.45
CA VAL A 626 -13.24 31.45 18.03
C VAL A 626 -13.57 31.99 16.64
N SER A 627 -13.30 33.28 16.39
CA SER A 627 -13.59 33.91 15.10
C SER A 627 -12.88 33.19 13.95
N VAL A 628 -11.60 32.88 14.10
CA VAL A 628 -10.82 32.20 13.06
C VAL A 628 -11.31 30.77 12.83
N ILE A 629 -11.69 30.04 13.89
CA ILE A 629 -12.22 28.68 13.74
C ILE A 629 -13.60 28.67 13.08
N GLU A 630 -14.46 29.65 13.36
CA GLU A 630 -15.77 29.78 12.69
C GLU A 630 -15.61 30.18 11.21
N GLN A 631 -14.61 31.02 10.87
CA GLN A 631 -14.30 31.37 9.48
C GLN A 631 -13.90 30.15 8.64
N LEU A 632 -13.21 29.16 9.24
CA LEU A 632 -12.83 27.92 8.54
C LEU A 632 -14.04 27.13 8.01
N ARG A 633 -15.25 27.36 8.52
CA ARG A 633 -16.46 26.68 8.04
C ARG A 633 -16.81 27.02 6.59
N ALA A 634 -16.42 28.21 6.13
CA ALA A 634 -16.68 28.65 4.76
C ALA A 634 -15.72 27.99 3.75
N SER A 635 -14.48 27.72 4.18
CA SER A 635 -13.40 27.25 3.30
C SER A 635 -13.13 25.74 3.42
N LEU A 636 -13.61 25.06 4.48
CA LEU A 636 -13.40 23.63 4.70
C LEU A 636 -14.61 22.75 4.33
N PRO A 637 -14.37 21.50 3.90
CA PRO A 637 -15.42 20.49 3.81
C PRO A 637 -16.20 20.32 5.13
N GLN A 638 -17.52 20.18 5.03
CA GLN A 638 -18.44 20.20 6.18
C GLN A 638 -18.10 19.15 7.25
N ALA A 639 -17.71 17.93 6.84
CA ALA A 639 -17.31 16.87 7.77
C ALA A 639 -16.07 17.21 8.61
N ILE A 640 -15.13 17.99 8.06
CA ILE A 640 -13.93 18.43 8.76
C ILE A 640 -14.30 19.61 9.65
N ALA A 641 -14.96 20.63 9.10
CA ALA A 641 -15.35 21.83 9.82
C ALA A 641 -16.15 21.50 11.09
N ASP A 642 -17.16 20.63 10.96
CA ASP A 642 -18.01 20.24 12.10
C ASP A 642 -17.22 19.48 13.18
N LYS A 643 -16.26 18.61 12.79
CA LYS A 643 -15.40 17.92 13.75
C LYS A 643 -14.42 18.85 14.46
N LEU A 644 -13.80 19.77 13.73
CA LEU A 644 -12.87 20.75 14.30
C LEU A 644 -13.58 21.69 15.28
N LEU A 645 -14.77 22.18 14.92
CA LEU A 645 -15.62 23.00 15.77
C LEU A 645 -16.12 22.23 17.00
N ALA A 646 -16.55 20.98 16.83
CA ALA A 646 -16.97 20.13 17.94
C ALA A 646 -15.80 19.93 18.92
N ALA A 647 -14.62 19.54 18.43
CA ALA A 647 -13.43 19.35 19.26
C ALA A 647 -13.03 20.62 20.00
N TYR A 648 -13.07 21.78 19.33
CA TYR A 648 -12.82 23.07 19.97
C TYR A 648 -13.82 23.35 21.10
N ARG A 649 -15.12 23.24 20.82
CA ARG A 649 -16.20 23.53 21.80
C ARG A 649 -16.16 22.58 22.99
N GLU A 650 -16.01 21.28 22.74
CA GLU A 650 -15.89 20.26 23.78
C GLU A 650 -14.66 20.51 24.66
N THR A 651 -13.51 20.84 24.05
CA THR A 651 -12.28 21.14 24.78
C THR A 651 -12.40 22.42 25.60
N SER A 652 -12.95 23.50 25.03
CA SER A 652 -13.15 24.76 25.75
C SER A 652 -14.09 24.58 26.94
N LEU A 653 -15.17 23.81 26.78
CA LEU A 653 -16.07 23.44 27.88
C LEU A 653 -15.38 22.60 28.95
N ALA A 654 -14.60 21.58 28.55
CA ALA A 654 -13.88 20.72 29.46
C ALA A 654 -12.83 21.50 30.28
N GLU A 655 -12.03 22.35 29.65
CA GLU A 655 -11.01 23.14 30.34
C GLU A 655 -11.64 24.22 31.23
N SER A 656 -12.75 24.84 30.79
CA SER A 656 -13.48 25.82 31.62
C SER A 656 -14.16 25.18 32.84
N SER A 657 -14.37 23.86 32.83
CA SER A 657 -14.95 23.13 33.96
C SER A 657 -13.93 22.81 35.06
N LEU A 658 -12.63 23.03 34.82
CA LEU A 658 -11.57 22.80 35.81
C LEU A 658 -11.54 24.00 36.80
N PRO A 659 -12.02 23.82 38.04
CA PRO A 659 -12.25 24.96 38.94
C PRO A 659 -10.96 25.50 39.55
N THR A 660 -9.89 24.71 39.61
CA THR A 660 -8.63 25.11 40.24
C THR A 660 -7.42 24.95 39.33
N MET A 661 -6.39 25.75 39.59
CA MET A 661 -5.09 25.61 38.93
C MET A 661 -4.44 24.24 39.19
N THR A 662 -4.74 23.62 40.33
CA THR A 662 -4.30 22.26 40.65
C THR A 662 -4.91 21.24 39.70
N ASP A 663 -6.20 21.33 39.41
CA ASP A 663 -6.87 20.42 38.47
C ASP A 663 -6.32 20.61 37.05
N THR A 664 -6.03 21.85 36.67
CA THR A 664 -5.42 22.18 35.38
C THR A 664 -4.02 21.56 35.25
N LEU A 665 -3.17 21.71 36.26
CA LEU A 665 -1.82 21.12 36.27
C LEU A 665 -1.88 19.58 36.29
N ALA A 666 -2.80 18.99 37.06
CA ALA A 666 -3.02 17.55 37.09
C ALA A 666 -3.38 17.01 35.70
N GLN A 667 -4.22 17.73 34.94
CA GLN A 667 -4.56 17.36 33.57
C GLN A 667 -3.34 17.40 32.62
N ARG A 668 -2.35 18.28 32.85
CA ARG A 668 -1.12 18.37 32.04
C ARG A 668 -0.14 17.22 32.27
N THR A 669 -0.27 16.48 33.37
CA THR A 669 0.50 15.23 33.59
C THR A 669 0.12 14.10 32.62
N HIS A 670 -0.94 14.28 31.81
CA HIS A 670 -1.33 13.39 30.71
C HIS A 670 -0.85 13.88 29.33
N SER A 671 -0.07 14.95 29.27
CA SER A 671 0.46 15.47 28.00
C SER A 671 1.30 14.41 27.26
N VAL A 672 1.28 14.43 25.93
CA VAL A 672 2.17 13.59 25.11
C VAL A 672 3.63 14.04 25.27
N ASP A 673 3.86 15.33 25.50
CA ASP A 673 5.18 15.91 25.68
C ASP A 673 5.74 15.60 27.09
N PRO A 674 6.86 14.86 27.21
CA PRO A 674 7.43 14.47 28.50
C PRO A 674 7.93 15.66 29.32
N TYR A 675 8.37 16.76 28.70
CA TYR A 675 8.80 17.95 29.42
C TYR A 675 7.62 18.68 30.05
N VAL A 676 6.50 18.78 29.33
CA VAL A 676 5.25 19.31 29.89
C VAL A 676 4.77 18.45 31.05
N ARG A 677 4.82 17.11 30.93
CA ARG A 677 4.46 16.21 32.03
C ARG A 677 5.33 16.42 33.26
N ALA A 678 6.64 16.45 33.09
CA ALA A 678 7.59 16.58 34.19
C ALA A 678 7.46 17.93 34.91
N VAL A 679 7.41 19.04 34.18
CA VAL A 679 7.28 20.39 34.77
C VAL A 679 5.91 20.58 35.41
N ALA A 680 4.83 20.08 34.80
CA ALA A 680 3.50 20.13 35.42
C ALA A 680 3.42 19.30 36.70
N LEU A 681 4.09 18.14 36.73
CA LEU A 681 4.19 17.30 37.92
C LEU A 681 4.97 18.00 39.03
N TYR A 682 6.09 18.64 38.69
CA TYR A 682 6.86 19.44 39.65
C TYR A 682 6.04 20.60 40.21
N ALA A 683 5.34 21.36 39.36
CA ALA A 683 4.46 22.45 39.77
C ALA A 683 3.30 22.00 40.70
N LEU A 684 2.80 20.76 40.55
CA LEU A 684 1.86 20.17 41.51
C LEU A 684 2.51 19.84 42.85
N GLY A 685 3.74 19.34 42.80
CA GLY A 685 4.55 19.01 43.97
C GLY A 685 4.84 20.22 44.84
N GLU A 686 5.24 21.35 44.25
CA GLU A 686 5.47 22.63 44.95
C GLU A 686 4.24 23.10 45.75
N ARG A 687 3.04 22.65 45.36
CA ARG A 687 1.76 23.01 45.97
C ARG A 687 1.23 21.94 46.92
N GLY A 688 1.99 20.87 47.17
CA GLY A 688 1.57 19.75 48.00
C GLY A 688 0.36 18.98 47.45
N ALA A 689 0.09 19.10 46.15
CA ALA A 689 -1.12 18.58 45.51
C ALA A 689 -0.84 17.39 44.55
N ALA A 690 0.37 16.85 44.57
CA ALA A 690 0.72 15.65 43.84
C ALA A 690 0.16 14.40 44.56
N ASP A 691 -1.05 13.97 44.18
CA ASP A 691 -1.69 12.75 44.71
C ASP A 691 -0.79 11.51 44.48
N THR A 692 -0.74 10.62 45.46
CA THR A 692 -0.06 9.31 45.40
C THR A 692 -0.43 8.53 44.14
N LYS A 693 -1.67 8.61 43.67
CA LYS A 693 -2.10 7.95 42.41
C LYS A 693 -1.37 8.51 41.18
N ILE A 694 -1.17 9.83 41.11
CA ILE A 694 -0.44 10.48 40.02
C ILE A 694 1.03 10.06 40.08
N LEU A 695 1.65 10.12 41.26
CA LEU A 695 3.04 9.74 41.46
C LEU A 695 3.33 8.28 41.05
N VAL A 696 2.49 7.33 41.48
CA VAL A 696 2.63 5.91 41.11
C VAL A 696 2.54 5.72 39.59
N ARG A 697 1.65 6.44 38.92
CA ARG A 697 1.55 6.38 37.44
C ARG A 697 2.81 6.94 36.78
N MET A 698 3.32 8.07 37.26
CA MET A 698 4.47 8.76 36.66
C MET A 698 5.80 8.04 36.93
N LEU A 699 5.90 7.25 38.01
CA LEU A 699 7.05 6.35 38.25
C LEU A 699 7.18 5.27 37.15
N GLY A 700 6.09 4.89 36.50
CA GLY A 700 6.07 3.95 35.38
C GLY A 700 6.15 4.59 33.98
N ASP A 701 6.42 5.91 33.88
CA ASP A 701 6.48 6.62 32.60
C ASP A 701 7.68 6.15 31.75
N GLU A 702 7.54 6.20 30.43
CA GLU A 702 8.60 5.81 29.49
C GLU A 702 9.80 6.76 29.54
N HIS A 703 9.57 8.05 29.83
CA HIS A 703 10.60 9.07 29.81
C HIS A 703 11.31 9.22 31.17
N GLU A 704 12.64 9.22 31.14
CA GLU A 704 13.50 9.27 32.34
C GLU A 704 13.22 10.48 33.24
N LEU A 705 13.15 11.69 32.65
CA LEU A 705 12.88 12.94 33.37
C LEU A 705 11.59 12.89 34.21
N VAL A 706 10.54 12.25 33.69
CA VAL A 706 9.24 12.14 34.38
C VAL A 706 9.36 11.20 35.57
N ARG A 707 10.07 10.07 35.41
CA ARG A 707 10.30 9.11 36.50
C ARG A 707 11.15 9.71 37.62
N GLU A 708 12.22 10.43 37.28
CA GLU A 708 13.08 11.13 38.24
C GLU A 708 12.27 12.13 39.07
N THR A 709 11.46 12.97 38.40
CA THR A 709 10.60 13.96 39.06
C THR A 709 9.58 13.29 40.00
N ALA A 710 8.96 12.20 39.55
CA ALA A 710 7.99 11.47 40.36
C ALA A 710 8.63 10.79 41.58
N ALA A 711 9.83 10.23 41.43
CA ALA A 711 10.58 9.61 42.52
C ALA A 711 10.95 10.64 43.58
N HIS A 712 11.50 11.78 43.17
CA HIS A 712 11.87 12.87 44.07
C HIS A 712 10.66 13.42 44.86
N LEU A 713 9.54 13.71 44.18
CA LEU A 713 8.34 14.19 44.86
C LEU A 713 7.74 13.17 45.84
N LYS A 714 7.83 11.87 45.51
CA LYS A 714 7.38 10.80 46.40
C LYS A 714 8.26 10.72 47.64
N GLU A 715 9.57 10.77 47.47
CA GLU A 715 10.54 10.73 48.57
C GLU A 715 10.35 11.93 49.50
N ARG A 716 10.18 13.13 48.92
CA ARG A 716 9.90 14.38 49.64
C ARG A 716 8.57 14.33 50.41
N ALA A 717 7.55 13.64 49.89
CA ALA A 717 6.29 13.42 50.59
C ALA A 717 6.42 12.40 51.74
N GLU A 718 7.32 11.43 51.64
CA GLU A 718 7.57 10.40 52.67
C GLU A 718 8.46 10.91 53.82
N MET A 719 9.40 11.83 53.57
CA MET A 719 10.34 12.35 54.58
C MET A 719 9.75 13.40 55.56
N GLY A 720 8.60 14.01 55.25
CA GLY A 720 7.96 15.04 56.08
C GLY A 720 8.70 16.40 56.07
N ALA A 721 7.99 17.49 56.39
CA ALA A 721 8.51 18.86 56.24
C ALA A 721 9.63 19.25 57.22
N ASP A 722 9.89 18.46 58.27
CA ASP A 722 10.78 18.83 59.39
C ASP A 722 12.26 18.40 59.22
N THR A 723 12.63 17.76 58.10
CA THR A 723 13.98 17.23 57.82
C THR A 723 14.64 17.79 56.56
N VAL A 724 14.14 18.91 56.02
CA VAL A 724 14.53 19.47 54.70
C VAL A 724 15.93 20.13 54.67
N GLY A 725 16.72 20.04 55.74
CA GLY A 725 17.90 20.88 55.92
C GLY A 725 19.27 20.30 55.54
N ALA A 726 19.41 19.04 55.10
CA ALA A 726 20.73 18.39 55.11
C ALA A 726 21.34 17.96 53.76
N HIS A 727 20.58 17.50 52.75
CA HIS A 727 21.15 17.08 51.45
C HIS A 727 20.06 17.04 50.36
N ASP A 728 19.67 18.17 49.76
CA ASP A 728 18.74 18.16 48.62
C ASP A 728 19.51 18.54 47.35
N HIS A 729 20.03 17.53 46.65
CA HIS A 729 20.59 17.73 45.32
C HIS A 729 19.45 18.04 44.34
N LEU A 730 19.57 19.14 43.60
CA LEU A 730 18.58 19.54 42.59
C LEU A 730 18.42 18.46 41.51
N ILE A 731 17.17 18.06 41.28
CA ILE A 731 16.84 17.15 40.19
C ILE A 731 16.95 17.85 38.83
N THR A 732 16.97 17.06 37.76
CA THR A 732 17.11 17.60 36.40
C THR A 732 16.07 18.68 36.06
N VAL A 733 14.80 18.52 36.47
CA VAL A 733 13.74 19.52 36.21
C VAL A 733 14.02 20.85 36.90
N GLU A 734 14.51 20.83 38.14
CA GLU A 734 14.82 22.05 38.90
C GLU A 734 15.99 22.80 38.27
N LYS A 735 17.03 22.05 37.88
CA LYS A 735 18.16 22.59 37.11
C LYS A 735 17.70 23.19 35.78
N MET A 736 16.77 22.56 35.09
CA MET A 736 16.19 23.11 33.86
C MET A 736 15.43 24.42 34.11
N ILE A 737 14.65 24.53 35.19
CA ILE A 737 13.94 25.76 35.58
C ILE A 737 14.94 26.87 35.92
N ALA A 738 16.00 26.56 36.68
CA ALA A 738 17.05 27.50 37.02
C ALA A 738 17.83 27.98 35.78
N LEU A 739 18.30 27.06 34.94
CA LEU A 739 18.97 27.38 33.68
C LEU A 739 18.09 28.25 32.79
N ARG A 740 16.79 27.94 32.69
CA ARG A 740 15.86 28.72 31.87
C ARG A 740 15.70 30.16 32.36
N SER A 741 15.79 30.37 33.67
CA SER A 741 15.68 31.69 34.29
C SER A 741 16.91 32.57 33.99
N ALA A 742 18.05 31.96 33.64
CA ALA A 742 19.23 32.70 33.20
C ALA A 742 19.01 33.27 31.77
N PRO A 743 19.21 34.59 31.55
CA PRO A 743 18.93 35.25 30.26
C PRO A 743 19.57 34.57 29.04
N ILE A 744 20.78 34.03 29.22
CA ILE A 744 21.56 33.34 28.18
C ILE A 744 20.93 32.04 27.66
N PHE A 745 20.20 31.30 28.51
CA PHE A 745 19.56 30.04 28.13
C PHE A 745 18.04 30.19 27.96
N SER A 746 17.53 31.43 28.01
CA SER A 746 16.09 31.74 27.92
C SER A 746 15.43 31.35 26.60
N SER A 747 16.20 31.12 25.53
CA SER A 747 15.73 30.67 24.21
C SER A 747 15.92 29.18 23.96
N LEU A 748 16.66 28.48 24.82
CA LEU A 748 17.07 27.10 24.58
C LEU A 748 15.89 26.13 24.61
N GLY A 749 15.91 25.15 23.70
CA GLY A 749 14.92 24.07 23.67
C GLY A 749 14.99 23.15 24.90
N PRO A 750 13.88 22.50 25.29
CA PRO A 750 13.83 21.67 26.50
C PRO A 750 14.80 20.49 26.50
N GLY A 751 15.08 19.90 25.34
CA GLY A 751 16.05 18.81 25.22
C GLY A 751 17.47 19.26 25.55
N ALA A 752 17.92 20.37 24.97
CA ALA A 752 19.22 20.94 25.27
C ALA A 752 19.33 21.48 26.70
N LEU A 753 18.24 22.02 27.28
CA LEU A 753 18.19 22.36 28.71
C LEU A 753 18.36 21.13 29.60
N ALA A 754 17.74 20.00 29.26
CA ALA A 754 17.88 18.76 30.01
C ALA A 754 19.30 18.17 29.91
N GLU A 755 19.99 18.34 28.77
CA GLU A 755 21.39 17.96 28.62
C GLU A 755 22.31 18.85 29.46
N LEU A 756 22.12 20.17 29.41
CA LEU A 756 22.86 21.11 30.25
C LEU A 756 22.63 20.88 31.73
N ALA A 757 21.38 20.62 32.13
CA ALA A 757 21.03 20.29 33.51
C ALA A 757 21.78 19.04 33.99
N ARG A 758 21.82 17.97 33.19
CA ARG A 758 22.57 16.74 33.52
C ARG A 758 24.09 16.94 33.54
N ALA A 759 24.61 17.85 32.72
CA ALA A 759 26.04 18.18 32.68
C ALA A 759 26.48 19.16 33.80
N SER A 760 25.53 19.83 34.44
CA SER A 760 25.80 20.79 35.52
C SER A 760 25.98 20.11 36.88
N ARG A 761 26.79 20.74 37.74
CA ARG A 761 27.01 20.33 39.13
C ARG A 761 26.62 21.45 40.08
N GLU A 762 26.12 21.08 41.24
CA GLU A 762 25.80 22.03 42.31
C GLU A 762 27.03 22.22 43.20
N ASP A 763 27.37 23.47 43.47
CA ASP A 763 28.43 23.84 44.40
C ASP A 763 27.90 24.92 45.35
N GLU A 764 28.11 24.73 46.66
CA GLU A 764 27.80 25.72 47.70
C GLU A 764 29.08 26.40 48.20
N TYR A 765 29.01 27.72 48.33
CA TYR A 765 30.12 28.54 48.78
C TYR A 765 29.71 29.30 50.04
N ALA A 766 30.50 29.14 51.10
CA ALA A 766 30.31 29.87 52.35
C ALA A 766 30.57 31.38 52.16
N ALA A 767 30.10 32.18 53.10
CA ALA A 767 30.28 33.63 53.07
C ALA A 767 31.76 34.02 52.89
N GLY A 768 32.05 34.87 51.89
CA GLY A 768 33.40 35.34 51.58
C GLY A 768 34.33 34.32 50.89
N GLN A 769 33.87 33.10 50.63
CA GLN A 769 34.65 32.07 49.93
C GLN A 769 34.83 32.41 48.45
N ALA A 770 36.03 32.25 47.92
CA ALA A 770 36.31 32.44 46.50
C ALA A 770 35.81 31.25 45.67
N LEU A 771 35.09 31.53 44.58
CA LEU A 771 34.69 30.57 43.56
C LEU A 771 35.85 30.29 42.61
N CYS A 772 36.56 31.35 42.21
CA CYS A 772 37.81 31.31 41.46
C CYS A 772 38.60 32.61 41.70
N MET A 773 39.91 32.56 41.53
CA MET A 773 40.80 33.71 41.71
C MET A 773 41.21 34.34 40.38
N GLU A 774 41.45 35.65 40.39
CA GLU A 774 42.05 36.36 39.26
C GLU A 774 43.39 35.72 38.85
N GLY A 775 43.59 35.50 37.55
CA GLY A 775 44.79 34.87 37.00
C GLY A 775 44.83 33.35 37.03
N GLU A 776 43.83 32.67 37.62
CA GLU A 776 43.70 31.21 37.52
C GLU A 776 43.23 30.79 36.12
N GLU A 777 43.66 29.62 35.66
CA GLU A 777 43.01 28.98 34.51
C GLU A 777 41.62 28.51 34.94
N GLY A 778 40.60 28.83 34.14
CA GLY A 778 39.24 28.42 34.43
C GLY A 778 38.48 28.08 33.16
N ASN A 779 37.77 26.96 33.18
CA ASN A 779 37.02 26.44 32.04
C ASN A 779 35.61 26.05 32.48
N GLU A 780 35.01 26.84 33.38
CA GLU A 780 33.66 26.63 33.90
C GLU A 780 32.90 27.94 33.98
N VAL A 781 31.58 27.83 33.90
CA VAL A 781 30.65 28.94 34.05
C VAL A 781 29.68 28.65 35.19
N PHE A 782 29.23 29.70 35.87
CA PHE A 782 28.39 29.61 37.06
C PHE A 782 27.04 30.28 36.82
N ILE A 783 25.96 29.59 37.19
CA ILE A 783 24.60 30.14 37.26
C ILE A 783 24.24 30.25 38.74
N ILE A 784 23.83 31.43 39.18
CA ILE A 784 23.55 31.68 40.60
C ILE A 784 22.12 31.23 40.91
N LEU A 785 21.98 30.26 41.81
CA LEU A 785 20.69 29.73 42.25
C LEU A 785 20.12 30.58 43.38
N SER A 786 20.96 30.90 44.36
CA SER A 786 20.63 31.76 45.50
C SER A 786 21.89 32.44 46.04
N GLY A 787 21.71 33.57 46.73
CA GLY A 787 22.80 34.41 47.21
C GLY A 787 23.29 35.40 46.15
N GLU A 788 24.52 35.89 46.35
CA GLU A 788 25.16 36.92 45.52
C GLU A 788 26.66 36.61 45.39
N VAL A 789 27.20 36.81 44.19
CA VAL A 789 28.62 36.61 43.87
C VAL A 789 29.21 37.95 43.43
N ASN A 790 30.23 38.39 44.16
CA ASN A 790 30.96 39.62 43.93
C ASN A 790 32.15 39.40 42.98
N VAL A 791 32.32 40.30 42.04
CA VAL A 791 33.44 40.34 41.09
C VAL A 791 34.47 41.31 41.61
N MET A 792 35.64 40.81 42.00
CA MET A 792 36.72 41.57 42.61
C MET A 792 37.90 41.68 41.64
N LEU A 793 38.36 42.89 41.37
CA LEU A 793 39.58 43.15 40.62
C LEU A 793 40.69 43.63 41.56
N ARG A 794 41.91 43.15 41.34
CA ARG A 794 43.08 43.65 42.07
C ARG A 794 43.66 44.87 41.37
N ASP A 795 43.63 46.02 42.05
CA ASP A 795 44.39 47.19 41.65
C ASP A 795 45.67 47.31 42.51
N GLY A 796 46.58 48.22 42.14
CA GLY A 796 47.84 48.44 42.88
C GLY A 796 47.66 48.90 44.33
N LEU A 797 46.42 49.16 44.79
CA LEU A 797 46.05 49.62 46.12
C LEU A 797 45.24 48.58 46.93
N GLY A 798 44.70 47.52 46.30
CA GLY A 798 43.97 46.44 46.98
C GLY A 798 43.01 45.65 46.07
N GLU A 799 42.15 44.82 46.66
CA GLU A 799 41.00 44.23 45.95
C GLU A 799 39.82 45.21 45.97
N LYS A 800 39.22 45.49 44.81
CA LYS A 800 38.03 46.34 44.67
C LYS A 800 36.90 45.57 43.99
N MET A 801 35.69 45.68 44.52
CA MET A 801 34.48 45.15 43.87
C MET A 801 34.14 46.00 42.64
N VAL A 802 33.89 45.34 41.51
CA VAL A 802 33.60 46.00 40.23
C VAL A 802 32.28 45.60 39.60
N ASN A 803 31.68 44.50 40.06
CA ASN A 803 30.33 44.07 39.71
C ASN A 803 29.84 43.06 40.75
N SER A 804 28.54 42.79 40.79
CA SER A 804 27.99 41.62 41.47
C SER A 804 26.91 40.96 40.62
N GLU A 805 26.68 39.69 40.86
CA GLU A 805 25.62 38.92 40.19
C GLU A 805 24.79 38.23 41.27
N VAL A 806 23.46 38.28 41.11
CA VAL A 806 22.49 37.71 42.07
C VAL A 806 21.82 36.45 41.48
N ALA A 807 20.92 35.83 42.23
CA ALA A 807 20.13 34.69 41.77
C ALA A 807 19.48 34.91 40.38
N GLY A 808 19.62 33.92 39.49
CA GLY A 808 19.26 34.01 38.07
C GLY A 808 20.37 34.60 37.18
N GLY A 809 21.40 35.19 37.78
CA GLY A 809 22.61 35.71 37.13
C GLY A 809 23.53 34.59 36.64
N PHE A 810 24.44 34.97 35.74
CA PHE A 810 25.35 34.05 35.05
C PHE A 810 26.73 34.68 34.92
N ILE A 811 27.80 33.99 35.33
CA ILE A 811 29.15 34.57 35.38
C ILE A 811 30.26 33.56 35.13
N GLY A 812 31.41 34.05 34.67
CA GLY A 812 32.61 33.25 34.40
C GLY A 812 32.72 32.81 32.95
N GLU A 813 31.91 33.40 32.06
CA GLU A 813 31.82 33.04 30.66
C GLU A 813 33.04 33.47 29.83
N LEU A 814 33.71 34.55 30.23
CA LEU A 814 34.83 35.12 29.48
C LEU A 814 35.97 34.11 29.28
N ALA A 815 36.42 33.45 30.35
CA ALA A 815 37.51 32.47 30.30
C ALA A 815 37.16 31.19 29.49
N VAL A 816 35.87 30.94 29.26
CA VAL A 816 35.39 29.79 28.47
C VAL A 816 35.29 30.13 26.97
N LEU A 817 34.99 31.40 26.65
CA LEU A 817 34.85 31.93 25.30
C LEU A 817 36.19 32.35 24.70
N ASP A 818 37.02 33.01 25.51
CA ASP A 818 38.39 33.38 25.22
C ASP A 818 39.28 32.67 26.25
N PRO A 819 40.10 31.68 25.86
CA PRO A 819 40.89 30.86 26.78
C PRO A 819 42.10 31.63 27.35
N ALA A 820 41.81 32.76 28.00
CA ALA A 820 42.70 33.54 28.83
C ALA A 820 42.44 33.22 30.32
N PRO A 821 43.41 33.45 31.21
CA PRO A 821 43.20 33.34 32.65
C PRO A 821 42.01 34.19 33.13
N ARG A 822 41.38 33.79 34.25
CA ARG A 822 40.25 34.50 34.86
C ARG A 822 40.55 35.98 35.02
N SER A 823 39.68 36.82 34.47
CA SER A 823 39.85 38.28 34.44
C SER A 823 39.63 38.96 35.79
N ALA A 824 39.02 38.28 36.76
CA ALA A 824 38.70 38.80 38.09
C ALA A 824 38.49 37.64 39.08
N THR A 825 38.63 37.92 40.37
CA THR A 825 38.28 36.98 41.45
C THR A 825 36.76 37.00 41.65
N LEU A 826 36.13 35.82 41.64
CA LEU A 826 34.70 35.66 41.96
C LEU A 826 34.57 35.20 43.40
N ARG A 827 33.82 35.93 44.23
CA ARG A 827 33.72 35.67 45.67
C ARG A 827 32.26 35.69 46.13
N ALA A 828 31.85 34.69 46.90
CA ALA A 828 30.52 34.70 47.52
C ALA A 828 30.38 35.90 48.48
N SER A 829 29.21 36.52 48.48
CA SER A 829 28.86 37.63 49.38
C SER A 829 28.81 37.18 50.85
N GLU A 830 28.44 38.08 51.76
CA GLU A 830 28.28 37.77 53.19
C GLU A 830 27.16 36.75 53.47
N HIS A 831 26.25 36.52 52.52
CA HIS A 831 25.16 35.55 52.63
C HIS A 831 25.49 34.18 52.04
N GLY A 832 26.72 33.98 51.54
CA GLY A 832 27.09 32.79 50.78
C GLY A 832 26.48 32.78 49.37
N ALA A 833 26.78 31.74 48.60
CA ALA A 833 26.22 31.54 47.27
C ALA A 833 26.02 30.05 46.97
N HIS A 834 24.87 29.70 46.39
CA HIS A 834 24.61 28.39 45.82
C HIS A 834 24.56 28.53 44.29
N VAL A 835 25.35 27.74 43.57
CA VAL A 835 25.51 27.88 42.12
C VAL A 835 25.42 26.55 41.39
N LEU A 836 24.97 26.60 40.13
CA LEU A 836 25.21 25.54 39.15
C LEU A 836 26.49 25.84 38.39
N ARG A 837 27.49 24.99 38.55
CA ARG A 837 28.72 24.99 37.76
C ARG A 837 28.53 24.14 36.51
N LEU A 838 28.78 24.76 35.36
CA LEU A 838 28.75 24.14 34.04
C LEU A 838 30.15 24.12 33.43
N GLY A 839 30.61 22.93 33.03
CA GLY A 839 31.90 22.80 32.35
C GLY A 839 31.90 23.49 30.97
N GLY A 840 33.04 24.05 30.60
CA GLY A 840 33.18 24.86 29.41
C GLY A 840 32.96 24.09 28.10
N GLU A 841 33.21 22.78 28.10
CA GLU A 841 32.86 21.93 26.96
C GLU A 841 31.34 21.85 26.76
N ALA A 842 30.58 21.59 27.82
CA ALA A 842 29.11 21.57 27.76
C ALA A 842 28.54 22.93 27.35
N PHE A 843 29.13 24.01 27.85
CA PHE A 843 28.76 25.38 27.44
C PHE A 843 29.02 25.65 25.96
N ARG A 844 30.21 25.30 25.45
CA ARG A 844 30.55 25.44 24.01
C ARG A 844 29.67 24.56 23.13
N ASN A 845 29.37 23.34 23.56
CA ASN A 845 28.48 22.44 22.84
C ASN A 845 27.07 23.04 22.73
N ALA A 846 26.55 23.65 23.81
CA ALA A 846 25.29 24.36 23.76
C ALA A 846 25.33 25.57 22.81
N LEU A 847 26.40 26.38 22.83
CA LEU A 847 26.59 27.50 21.90
C LEU A 847 26.59 27.07 20.43
N ASN A 848 27.23 25.93 20.12
CA ASN A 848 27.27 25.38 18.77
C ASN A 848 25.93 24.76 18.35
N ALA A 849 25.16 24.21 19.29
CA ALA A 849 23.88 23.56 19.01
C ALA A 849 22.75 24.58 18.74
N ASP A 850 22.76 25.73 19.39
CA ASP A 850 21.72 26.76 19.23
C ASP A 850 22.33 28.18 19.15
N PRO A 851 22.36 28.79 17.95
CA PRO A 851 22.91 30.14 17.74
C PRO A 851 22.25 31.23 18.58
N SER A 852 21.02 31.01 19.09
CA SER A 852 20.35 31.96 19.95
C SER A 852 21.06 32.15 21.31
N ILE A 853 21.76 31.12 21.80
CA ILE A 853 22.58 31.21 23.02
C ILE A 853 23.76 32.16 22.79
N ALA A 854 24.44 32.05 21.65
CA ALA A 854 25.54 32.95 21.30
C ALA A 854 25.06 34.41 21.20
N ALA A 855 23.87 34.64 20.63
CA ALA A 855 23.24 35.96 20.63
C ALA A 855 22.90 36.45 22.05
N GLY A 856 22.49 35.55 22.95
CA GLY A 856 22.30 35.82 24.38
C GLY A 856 23.58 36.27 25.07
N VAL A 857 24.68 35.51 24.91
CA VAL A 857 26.02 35.85 25.39
C VAL A 857 26.43 37.24 24.92
N ILE A 858 26.35 37.50 23.61
CA ILE A 858 26.76 38.78 23.02
C ILE A 858 25.95 39.93 23.63
N ARG A 859 24.64 39.74 23.86
CA ARG A 859 23.78 40.75 24.48
C ARG A 859 24.18 41.03 25.92
N THR A 860 24.43 40.01 26.72
CA THR A 860 24.89 40.15 28.11
C THR A 860 26.24 40.86 28.18
N LEU A 861 27.20 40.46 27.34
CA LEU A 861 28.50 41.13 27.24
C LEU A 861 28.37 42.59 26.81
N ALA A 862 27.50 42.88 25.83
CA ALA A 862 27.24 44.24 25.39
C ALA A 862 26.55 45.10 26.47
N GLN A 863 25.70 44.51 27.32
CA GLN A 863 25.10 45.20 28.47
C GLN A 863 26.15 45.54 29.52
N ARG A 864 27.02 44.57 29.87
CA ARG A 864 28.14 44.78 30.81
C ARG A 864 29.12 45.86 30.33
N LEU A 865 29.38 45.94 29.02
CA LEU A 865 30.23 46.99 28.43
C LEU A 865 29.58 48.38 28.44
N ARG A 866 28.25 48.49 28.39
CA ARG A 866 27.53 49.78 28.42
C ARG A 866 27.44 50.39 29.81
N HIS A 867 27.45 49.55 30.85
CA HIS A 867 27.41 49.97 32.25
C HIS A 867 28.67 49.51 32.98
N PRO A 868 29.87 50.03 32.63
CA PRO A 868 31.11 49.57 33.25
C PRO A 868 31.23 49.98 34.74
N HIS A 869 30.43 50.94 35.23
CA HIS A 869 30.58 51.57 36.57
C HIS A 869 29.32 52.14 37.25
N ASP A 870 28.09 51.72 36.89
CA ASP A 870 26.88 52.15 37.62
C ASP A 870 26.16 50.93 38.22
N GLU A 871 26.60 50.52 39.41
CA GLU A 871 25.80 50.18 40.60
C GLU A 871 26.72 50.07 41.84
#